data_AF-Q01CG6-F1
#
_entry.id   AF-Q01CG6-F1
#
_cell.length_a   1.000
_cell.length_b   1.000
_cell.length_c   1.000
_cell.angle_alpha   90.00
_cell.angle_beta   90.00
_cell.angle_gamma   90.00
#
_symmetry.space_group_name_H-M   'P 1'
#
loop_
_entity.id
_entity.type
_entity.pdbx_description
1 polymer ?
#
loop_
_entity_poly.entity_id
_entity_poly.type
_entity_poly.pdbx_seq_one_letter_code
_entity_poly.pdbx_strand_id
1 'polypeptide(L)'
;MGARTSEVERGAIATVRVDDDEGERARRGVVVRGEREEGAVQLAPRTKREFHDDYWTNQHLKLLYLVSKYSNCAQTAREKERWVRKLPLLVLIYEGIVQKVFEYDYAPESTVVKNSRVYLNVSQEGVDDLDDLIEGALLRGLRLSSTEHQSVLAFQITAAGLALVAKRMHVEDRLLVDELCIADGKLLQVSWEDEKFYLRNETISFESSITDVEDVSYVVSPYLPLALRRVGGPVTSSNSHRAAESAAKDSTIRDDLDEVITISNVTVLVGEFVPFGVNQIVKLNMKLGSNDRCQGGYFTPEIDAQSTNTECEIPTGLTNVSILDHDMTTFANIEAQVYYPEDDGIIQVEHFGIHLRKDGTVVHGLLIESVMDRILDNISLDNLARLLVDVHMDSSKILDSLLSDHQRDLLRTVFLNHSERRDKINVIIAERIAPQQAADMYMDKDAFENELRQILGDTREAHDLTDRDVVITGSHGILLSGPNAKAQEPVMLMYLSITSRDVFVHNVFNRIFMTDDILKSVRLMIRHHEEDPNSVAKIRRTLGETSKDVILLEEILVYLKESIEQDASIHATPQTETGRRLYSLLGLDVMIADLEVRVLDMQKIVMAARKEIDALQIMADTIAESHALRVHEDIRGNSSEMLMQMKSNTKQGTSLYVMLFVFSGILAFELLDRLTGEWSVVHTEWARSYIVDPFMNKPLVWFILSLVVWAGVACVMYYLTREIDDKSAGAISYRIKVNKPLNVDALDKYLAFKSIIGEDGVADEDTTLQRVRWQEEDITRWEGYLPIIELVYDIKHGFLLDVHLTISRRASAPAKLRPETLKIRFFTELQEAAVLTPEDAATVIDNTRRMRMKTDTVEQHATEGVAVCLKVKVPNERYYREIPFGCQTYLELREQIAIKFKVKPVQVLQIFKVPDTLIADDEDAVRIQPNAVLEILLKS
;
A
#
# COMPACT_ATOMS: atom_id res chain seq x y z
N MET A 1 26.95 -29.95 -43.04
CA MET A 1 28.14 -30.27 -43.85
C MET A 1 28.80 -28.95 -44.18
N GLY A 2 29.72 -28.43 -43.36
CA GLY A 2 31.13 -28.84 -43.32
C GLY A 2 31.83 -28.39 -44.61
N ALA A 3 32.90 -27.61 -44.61
CA ALA A 3 33.88 -27.31 -43.58
C ALA A 3 34.89 -26.29 -44.16
N ARG A 4 35.55 -25.53 -43.26
CA ARG A 4 36.98 -25.11 -43.27
C ARG A 4 37.45 -24.20 -44.43
N THR A 5 38.41 -23.29 -44.32
CA THR A 5 39.38 -22.81 -43.30
C THR A 5 40.09 -21.60 -43.96
N SER A 6 40.30 -20.47 -43.28
CA SER A 6 41.61 -20.01 -42.73
C SER A 6 42.57 -19.51 -43.87
N GLU A 7 43.29 -18.38 -43.81
CA GLU A 7 43.99 -17.75 -42.70
C GLU A 7 44.79 -16.49 -43.14
N VAL A 8 45.02 -15.57 -42.18
CA VAL A 8 46.13 -14.61 -41.88
C VAL A 8 46.65 -13.57 -42.91
N GLU A 9 46.67 -12.28 -42.51
CA GLU A 9 47.86 -11.41 -42.20
C GLU A 9 47.46 -9.90 -42.21
N ARG A 10 47.38 -9.25 -41.04
CA ARG A 10 48.40 -8.44 -40.33
C ARG A 10 48.81 -7.13 -41.01
N GLY A 11 48.62 -6.00 -40.29
CA GLY A 11 49.61 -4.91 -40.27
C GLY A 11 49.13 -3.46 -40.46
N ALA A 12 48.76 -2.82 -39.35
CA ALA A 12 49.31 -1.55 -38.85
C ALA A 12 49.17 -0.18 -39.61
N ILE A 13 48.54 0.75 -38.89
CA ILE A 13 48.90 2.17 -38.63
C ILE A 13 48.71 3.21 -39.76
N ALA A 14 47.77 4.14 -39.56
CA ALA A 14 48.04 5.59 -39.59
C ALA A 14 46.85 6.42 -39.06
N THR A 15 47.17 7.34 -38.16
CA THR A 15 46.37 8.42 -37.56
C THR A 15 45.94 9.48 -38.57
N VAL A 16 44.68 9.95 -38.53
CA VAL A 16 44.32 11.36 -38.82
C VAL A 16 43.07 11.75 -38.01
N ARG A 17 43.14 12.91 -37.36
CA ARG A 17 42.04 13.63 -36.68
C ARG A 17 41.69 14.86 -37.53
N VAL A 18 40.38 15.05 -37.72
CA VAL A 18 39.53 16.27 -37.91
C VAL A 18 39.81 17.25 -39.07
N ASP A 19 38.77 17.46 -39.88
CA ASP A 19 38.10 18.75 -40.23
C ASP A 19 37.23 18.47 -41.47
N ASP A 20 35.90 18.34 -41.33
CA ASP A 20 34.85 19.37 -41.41
C ASP A 20 34.22 19.43 -42.82
N ASP A 21 32.89 19.60 -42.84
CA ASP A 21 31.97 19.75 -43.98
C ASP A 21 31.59 18.49 -44.79
N GLU A 22 30.55 17.76 -44.34
CA GLU A 22 29.49 17.26 -45.24
C GLU A 22 28.14 17.19 -44.51
N GLY A 23 27.42 18.31 -44.56
CA GLY A 23 26.06 18.45 -44.05
C GLY A 23 25.15 19.19 -45.02
N GLU A 24 25.14 18.82 -46.31
CA GLU A 24 24.12 19.34 -47.24
C GLU A 24 24.18 18.62 -48.61
N ARG A 25 23.44 17.51 -48.77
CA ARG A 25 22.91 17.02 -50.08
C ARG A 25 22.09 15.74 -49.93
N ALA A 26 20.90 15.89 -49.36
CA ALA A 26 19.79 14.96 -49.58
C ALA A 26 18.47 15.74 -49.59
N ARG A 27 18.34 16.70 -50.51
CA ARG A 27 17.08 17.39 -50.85
C ARG A 27 17.01 17.57 -52.36
N ARG A 28 15.81 17.27 -52.91
CA ARG A 28 15.33 17.36 -54.32
C ARG A 28 15.58 16.08 -55.14
N GLY A 29 14.58 15.36 -55.65
CA GLY A 29 13.12 15.50 -55.62
C GLY A 29 12.50 14.67 -56.74
N VAL A 30 11.26 14.20 -56.58
CA VAL A 30 10.32 13.95 -57.69
C VAL A 30 8.93 14.36 -57.21
N VAL A 31 8.41 15.41 -57.85
CA VAL A 31 7.08 15.97 -57.65
C VAL A 31 6.14 15.28 -58.63
N VAL A 32 5.11 14.59 -58.13
CA VAL A 32 3.93 14.20 -58.92
C VAL A 32 2.75 14.96 -58.33
N ARG A 33 2.18 15.86 -59.15
CA ARG A 33 0.98 16.64 -58.86
C ARG A 33 -0.23 15.71 -58.73
N GLY A 34 -0.86 15.74 -57.57
CA GLY A 34 -2.25 15.36 -57.35
C GLY A 34 -2.80 16.34 -56.32
N GLU A 35 -3.54 17.34 -56.78
CA GLU A 35 -4.25 18.29 -55.93
C GLU A 35 -5.32 17.54 -55.12
N ARG A 36 -5.08 17.37 -53.82
CA ARG A 36 -6.13 17.29 -52.80
C ARG A 36 -5.71 18.25 -51.70
N GLU A 37 -6.49 19.32 -51.56
CA GLU A 37 -6.36 20.28 -50.48
C GLU A 37 -6.47 19.51 -49.15
N GLU A 38 -5.34 19.39 -48.46
CA GLU A 38 -5.31 19.01 -47.06
C GLU A 38 -5.97 20.15 -46.28
N GLY A 39 -7.23 19.94 -45.91
CA GLY A 39 -7.91 20.73 -44.90
C GLY A 39 -7.26 20.49 -43.55
N ALA A 40 -6.12 21.13 -43.30
CA ALA A 40 -5.71 21.44 -41.94
C ALA A 40 -6.85 22.26 -41.34
N VAL A 41 -7.62 21.66 -40.44
CA VAL A 41 -8.62 22.35 -39.63
C VAL A 41 -7.86 23.38 -38.81
N GLN A 42 -7.79 24.61 -39.33
CA GLN A 42 -7.42 25.77 -38.55
C GLN A 42 -8.48 25.90 -37.46
N LEU A 43 -8.14 25.51 -36.24
CA LEU A 43 -8.82 26.00 -35.04
C LEU A 43 -8.96 27.51 -35.20
N ALA A 44 -10.20 27.98 -35.35
CA ALA A 44 -10.47 29.40 -35.41
C ALA A 44 -9.84 30.05 -34.16
N PRO A 45 -9.08 31.16 -34.31
CA PRO A 45 -8.53 31.83 -33.14
C PRO A 45 -9.69 32.23 -32.23
N ARG A 46 -9.71 31.72 -31.00
CA ARG A 46 -10.67 32.12 -29.95
C ARG A 46 -10.66 33.65 -29.87
N THR A 47 -11.73 34.30 -30.32
CA THR A 47 -11.93 35.73 -30.17
C THR A 47 -11.93 36.05 -28.67
N LYS A 48 -10.96 36.85 -28.21
CA LYS A 48 -10.94 37.30 -26.81
C LYS A 48 -12.22 38.07 -26.52
N ARG A 49 -13.02 37.59 -25.56
CA ARG A 49 -14.16 38.35 -25.02
C ARG A 49 -13.62 39.63 -24.38
N GLU A 50 -14.21 40.78 -24.69
CA GLU A 50 -13.91 42.04 -24.02
C GLU A 50 -14.80 42.14 -22.76
N PHE A 51 -14.22 41.95 -21.58
CA PHE A 51 -14.94 42.05 -20.32
C PHE A 51 -15.04 43.52 -19.88
N HIS A 52 -16.27 44.03 -19.71
CA HIS A 52 -16.53 45.33 -19.09
C HIS A 52 -16.60 45.19 -17.55
N ASP A 53 -16.34 46.27 -16.81
CA ASP A 53 -16.34 46.28 -15.33
C ASP A 53 -17.67 45.77 -14.70
N ASP A 54 -18.78 45.82 -15.45
CA ASP A 54 -20.12 45.41 -15.02
C ASP A 54 -20.42 43.91 -15.22
N TYR A 55 -19.54 43.17 -15.91
CA TYR A 55 -19.71 41.73 -16.18
C TYR A 55 -19.59 40.88 -14.90
N TRP A 56 -18.74 41.29 -13.95
CA TRP A 56 -18.42 40.51 -12.76
C TRP A 56 -19.56 40.50 -11.74
N THR A 57 -20.11 39.32 -11.46
CA THR A 57 -21.16 39.09 -10.45
C THR A 57 -20.60 39.11 -9.02
N ASN A 58 -21.49 39.08 -8.01
CA ASN A 58 -21.02 39.02 -6.61
C ASN A 58 -20.29 37.69 -6.32
N GLN A 59 -20.71 36.59 -6.96
CA GLN A 59 -20.07 35.28 -6.79
C GLN A 59 -18.62 35.29 -7.32
N HIS A 60 -18.38 35.87 -8.51
CA HIS A 60 -17.03 36.13 -9.02
C HIS A 60 -16.15 36.91 -8.03
N LEU A 61 -16.71 37.94 -7.36
CA LEU A 61 -15.97 38.74 -6.37
C LEU A 61 -15.64 37.95 -5.11
N LYS A 62 -16.57 37.14 -4.59
CA LYS A 62 -16.36 36.25 -3.44
C LYS A 62 -15.27 35.22 -3.75
N LEU A 63 -15.31 34.60 -4.92
CA LEU A 63 -14.33 33.62 -5.38
C LEU A 63 -12.95 34.24 -5.56
N LEU A 64 -12.87 35.42 -6.17
CA LEU A 64 -11.64 36.18 -6.32
C LEU A 64 -11.03 36.56 -4.96
N TYR A 65 -11.86 36.96 -3.98
CA TYR A 65 -11.41 37.23 -2.62
C TYR A 65 -10.93 35.96 -1.90
N LEU A 66 -11.61 34.82 -2.06
CA LEU A 66 -11.16 33.53 -1.53
C LEU A 66 -9.76 33.17 -2.07
N VAL A 67 -9.54 33.27 -3.38
CA VAL A 67 -8.22 33.02 -3.99
C VAL A 67 -7.17 34.00 -3.46
N SER A 68 -7.55 35.24 -3.16
CA SER A 68 -6.63 36.25 -2.59
C SER A 68 -6.11 35.90 -1.19
N LYS A 69 -6.82 35.08 -0.43
CA LYS A 69 -6.38 34.65 0.92
C LYS A 69 -5.29 33.59 0.85
N TYR A 70 -5.33 32.75 -0.17
CA TYR A 70 -4.43 31.62 -0.34
C TYR A 70 -3.30 31.87 -1.35
N SER A 71 -3.38 32.94 -2.15
CA SER A 71 -2.35 33.32 -3.13
C SER A 71 -1.82 34.72 -2.91
N ASN A 72 -0.57 34.97 -3.32
CA ASN A 72 0.03 36.30 -3.31
C ASN A 72 1.06 36.44 -4.43
N CYS A 73 1.01 37.55 -5.17
CA CYS A 73 2.06 37.94 -6.10
C CYS A 73 3.24 38.53 -5.36
N ALA A 74 4.45 38.10 -5.68
CA ALA A 74 5.66 38.68 -5.11
C ALA A 74 5.78 40.16 -5.54
N GLN A 75 5.78 41.08 -4.57
CA GLN A 75 6.00 42.50 -4.85
C GLN A 75 7.49 42.86 -4.87
N THR A 76 8.33 41.99 -4.29
CA THR A 76 9.78 42.17 -4.21
C THR A 76 10.52 40.89 -4.61
N ALA A 77 11.74 41.01 -5.13
CA ALA A 77 12.55 39.86 -5.58
C ALA A 77 12.93 38.84 -4.49
N ARG A 78 12.67 39.13 -3.21
CA ARG A 78 12.93 38.22 -2.08
C ARG A 78 11.67 37.48 -1.63
N GLU A 79 10.50 37.95 -2.02
CA GLU A 79 9.23 37.35 -1.66
C GLU A 79 8.92 36.17 -2.58
N LYS A 80 8.44 35.06 -2.02
CA LYS A 80 8.04 33.89 -2.79
C LYS A 80 6.60 34.06 -3.24
N GLU A 81 6.34 33.80 -4.51
CA GLU A 81 4.98 33.73 -5.03
C GLU A 81 4.22 32.55 -4.40
N ARG A 82 2.96 32.79 -4.05
CA ARG A 82 2.04 31.76 -3.56
C ARG A 82 0.90 31.55 -4.54
N TRP A 83 0.53 30.29 -4.70
CA TRP A 83 -0.48 29.81 -5.66
C TRP A 83 -1.40 28.81 -4.94
N VAL A 84 -2.69 28.86 -5.23
CA VAL A 84 -3.69 27.92 -4.71
C VAL A 84 -3.90 26.82 -5.73
N ARG A 85 -3.88 25.55 -5.35
CA ARG A 85 -4.12 24.45 -6.29
C ARG A 85 -5.63 24.28 -6.55
N LYS A 86 -6.03 23.85 -7.75
CA LYS A 86 -7.44 23.62 -8.15
C LYS A 86 -8.16 22.70 -7.17
N LEU A 87 -7.61 21.52 -6.90
CA LEU A 87 -8.28 20.52 -6.05
C LEU A 87 -8.62 21.04 -4.63
N PRO A 88 -7.68 21.60 -3.83
CA PRO A 88 -8.01 22.29 -2.59
C PRO A 88 -9.03 23.43 -2.72
N LEU A 89 -9.00 24.17 -3.83
CA LEU A 89 -9.94 25.26 -4.05
C LEU A 89 -11.37 24.74 -4.29
N LEU A 90 -11.54 23.63 -5.02
CA LEU A 90 -12.84 22.98 -5.19
C LEU A 90 -13.44 22.53 -3.85
N VAL A 91 -12.60 21.99 -2.94
CA VAL A 91 -13.04 21.64 -1.58
C VAL A 91 -13.57 22.86 -0.84
N LEU A 92 -12.87 24.00 -0.91
CA LEU A 92 -13.33 25.23 -0.27
C LEU A 92 -14.60 25.80 -0.90
N ILE A 93 -14.75 25.69 -2.22
CA ILE A 93 -15.97 26.12 -2.93
C ILE A 93 -17.16 25.27 -2.46
N TYR A 94 -17.03 23.95 -2.44
CA TYR A 94 -18.07 23.03 -1.98
C TYR A 94 -18.51 23.33 -0.54
N GLU A 95 -17.57 23.44 0.40
CA GLU A 95 -17.90 23.76 1.79
C GLU A 95 -18.53 25.15 1.92
N GLY A 96 -18.16 26.09 1.03
CA GLY A 96 -18.79 27.39 0.93
C GLY A 96 -20.22 27.35 0.41
N ILE A 97 -20.56 26.42 -0.48
CA ILE A 97 -21.93 26.19 -0.94
C ILE A 97 -22.78 25.61 0.21
N VAL A 98 -22.28 24.57 0.89
CA VAL A 98 -22.96 23.96 2.05
C VAL A 98 -23.22 24.99 3.17
N GLN A 99 -22.29 25.94 3.37
CA GLN A 99 -22.43 27.04 4.34
C GLN A 99 -23.23 28.24 3.81
N LYS A 100 -23.76 28.18 2.58
CA LYS A 100 -24.52 29.26 1.91
C LYS A 100 -23.73 30.56 1.72
N VAL A 101 -22.41 30.46 1.58
CA VAL A 101 -21.51 31.56 1.22
C VAL A 101 -21.56 31.82 -0.29
N PHE A 102 -21.55 30.73 -1.06
CA PHE A 102 -21.74 30.73 -2.51
C PHE A 102 -23.17 30.25 -2.84
N GLU A 103 -23.73 30.80 -3.92
CA GLU A 103 -25.02 30.36 -4.50
C GLU A 103 -24.68 29.69 -5.83
N TYR A 104 -24.05 28.52 -5.77
CA TYR A 104 -23.73 27.71 -6.93
C TYR A 104 -24.28 26.30 -6.72
N ASP A 105 -24.73 25.64 -7.78
CA ASP A 105 -25.07 24.22 -7.74
C ASP A 105 -23.80 23.34 -7.81
N TYR A 106 -23.90 22.10 -7.34
CA TYR A 106 -22.89 21.07 -7.47
C TYR A 106 -23.46 19.71 -7.90
N ALA A 107 -22.64 18.99 -8.66
CA ALA A 107 -22.93 17.62 -9.06
C ALA A 107 -21.71 16.72 -8.79
N PRO A 108 -21.91 15.42 -8.59
CA PRO A 108 -20.80 14.51 -8.40
C PRO A 108 -20.02 14.33 -9.71
N GLU A 109 -18.73 14.60 -9.66
CA GLU A 109 -17.79 14.44 -10.77
C GLU A 109 -16.65 13.49 -10.38
N SER A 110 -16.27 12.62 -11.30
CA SER A 110 -15.17 11.69 -11.10
C SER A 110 -13.80 12.35 -11.33
N THR A 111 -13.01 12.53 -10.28
CA THR A 111 -11.70 13.18 -10.32
C THR A 111 -10.58 12.26 -9.81
N VAL A 112 -9.36 12.41 -10.33
CA VAL A 112 -8.20 11.65 -9.84
C VAL A 112 -7.48 12.39 -8.71
N VAL A 113 -7.27 11.70 -7.58
CA VAL A 113 -6.59 12.21 -6.38
C VAL A 113 -5.50 11.21 -5.93
N LYS A 114 -4.23 11.63 -5.90
CA LYS A 114 -3.07 10.80 -5.50
C LYS A 114 -3.04 9.38 -6.10
N ASN A 115 -3.50 9.24 -7.36
CA ASN A 115 -3.60 8.00 -8.14
C ASN A 115 -4.84 7.12 -7.93
N SER A 116 -5.78 7.52 -7.07
CA SER A 116 -7.10 6.87 -7.00
C SER A 116 -8.15 7.80 -7.60
N ARG A 117 -9.11 7.24 -8.32
CA ARG A 117 -10.26 7.98 -8.82
C ARG A 117 -11.31 8.05 -7.71
N VAL A 118 -11.84 9.24 -7.45
CA VAL A 118 -12.79 9.52 -6.38
C VAL A 118 -13.88 10.41 -6.95
N TYR A 119 -15.13 10.16 -6.57
CA TYR A 119 -16.22 11.08 -6.87
C TYR A 119 -16.18 12.24 -5.88
N LEU A 120 -16.19 13.45 -6.42
CA LEU A 120 -16.21 14.70 -5.66
C LEU A 120 -17.43 15.50 -6.10
N ASN A 121 -18.13 16.10 -5.15
CA ASN A 121 -19.15 17.08 -5.45
C ASN A 121 -18.47 18.38 -5.95
N VAL A 122 -18.55 18.63 -7.25
CA VAL A 122 -17.90 19.75 -7.92
C VAL A 122 -18.96 20.68 -8.50
N SER A 123 -18.80 21.97 -8.22
CA SER A 123 -19.61 23.00 -8.85
C SER A 123 -19.04 23.37 -10.22
N GLN A 124 -19.80 23.12 -11.28
CA GLN A 124 -19.39 23.49 -12.63
C GLN A 124 -19.45 25.00 -12.86
N GLU A 125 -20.41 25.69 -12.22
CA GLU A 125 -20.48 27.15 -12.20
C GLU A 125 -19.26 27.77 -11.52
N GLY A 126 -18.85 27.23 -10.37
CA GLY A 126 -17.63 27.68 -9.69
C GLY A 126 -16.36 27.45 -10.52
N VAL A 127 -16.30 26.40 -11.35
CA VAL A 127 -15.19 26.17 -12.28
C VAL A 127 -15.24 27.13 -13.47
N ASP A 128 -16.43 27.39 -14.01
CA ASP A 128 -16.64 28.33 -15.11
C ASP A 128 -16.28 29.76 -14.71
N ASP A 129 -16.71 30.21 -13.51
CA ASP A 129 -16.32 31.50 -12.92
C ASP A 129 -14.79 31.62 -12.76
N LEU A 130 -14.08 30.53 -12.42
CA LEU A 130 -12.60 30.54 -12.37
C LEU A 130 -11.98 30.75 -13.76
N ASP A 131 -12.54 30.11 -14.78
CA ASP A 131 -12.08 30.22 -16.16
C ASP A 131 -12.37 31.63 -16.71
N ASP A 132 -13.54 32.20 -16.42
CA ASP A 132 -13.91 33.59 -16.74
C ASP A 132 -12.96 34.59 -16.06
N LEU A 133 -12.63 34.39 -14.78
CA LEU A 133 -11.65 35.21 -14.06
C LEU A 133 -10.24 35.12 -14.67
N ILE A 134 -9.86 33.98 -15.27
CA ILE A 134 -8.61 33.83 -16.03
C ILE A 134 -8.71 34.56 -17.37
N GLU A 135 -9.79 34.37 -18.12
CA GLU A 135 -10.01 35.03 -19.41
C GLU A 135 -10.02 36.56 -19.25
N GLY A 136 -10.59 37.06 -18.15
CA GLY A 136 -10.59 38.47 -17.74
C GLY A 136 -9.27 38.99 -17.16
N ALA A 137 -8.22 38.17 -17.08
CA ALA A 137 -6.89 38.50 -16.53
C ALA A 137 -6.89 38.97 -15.06
N LEU A 138 -7.93 38.63 -14.30
CA LEU A 138 -8.03 38.88 -12.85
C LEU A 138 -7.33 37.78 -12.04
N LEU A 139 -7.29 36.56 -12.58
CA LEU A 139 -6.49 35.44 -12.10
C LEU A 139 -5.43 35.03 -13.12
N ARG A 140 -4.37 34.39 -12.62
CA ARG A 140 -3.37 33.67 -13.43
C ARG A 140 -3.51 32.18 -13.18
N GLY A 141 -3.46 31.39 -14.25
CA GLY A 141 -3.34 29.93 -14.20
C GLY A 141 -1.89 29.48 -14.38
N LEU A 142 -1.42 28.59 -13.51
CA LEU A 142 -0.14 27.91 -13.59
C LEU A 142 -0.38 26.40 -13.70
N ARG A 143 0.18 25.77 -14.73
CA ARG A 143 0.18 24.31 -14.86
C ARG A 143 1.48 23.75 -14.28
N LEU A 144 1.33 22.82 -13.33
CA LEU A 144 2.42 22.15 -12.62
C LEU A 144 2.33 20.65 -12.88
N SER A 145 3.46 19.95 -12.88
CA SER A 145 3.47 18.49 -12.83
C SER A 145 3.57 18.05 -11.36
N SER A 146 2.67 17.16 -10.93
CA SER A 146 2.72 16.58 -9.57
C SER A 146 3.81 15.51 -9.47
N THR A 147 4.05 15.03 -8.24
CA THR A 147 4.91 13.86 -8.00
C THR A 147 4.40 12.59 -8.67
N GLU A 148 3.10 12.55 -8.97
CA GLU A 148 2.44 11.48 -9.71
C GLU A 148 2.38 11.74 -11.22
N HIS A 149 3.12 12.75 -11.72
CA HIS A 149 3.14 13.18 -13.14
C HIS A 149 1.80 13.66 -13.70
N GLN A 150 0.86 13.99 -12.82
CA GLN A 150 -0.41 14.58 -13.23
C GLN A 150 -0.25 16.08 -13.43
N SER A 151 -0.90 16.63 -14.45
CA SER A 151 -0.94 18.07 -14.67
C SER A 151 -1.93 18.70 -13.68
N VAL A 152 -1.41 19.40 -12.67
CA VAL A 152 -2.20 20.14 -11.67
C VAL A 152 -2.27 21.61 -12.05
N LEU A 153 -3.48 22.17 -12.05
CA LEU A 153 -3.70 23.59 -12.23
C LEU A 153 -3.63 24.32 -10.88
N ALA A 154 -2.99 25.48 -10.85
CA ALA A 154 -2.94 26.37 -9.70
C ALA A 154 -3.28 27.81 -10.10
N PHE A 155 -3.90 28.56 -9.21
CA PHE A 155 -4.40 29.90 -9.42
C PHE A 155 -3.67 30.92 -8.53
N GLN A 156 -3.46 32.12 -9.05
CA GLN A 156 -2.95 33.26 -8.30
C GLN A 156 -3.69 34.54 -8.69
N ILE A 157 -4.01 35.35 -7.69
CA ILE A 157 -4.66 36.65 -7.92
C ILE A 157 -3.72 37.68 -8.56
N THR A 158 -4.23 38.49 -9.49
CA THR A 158 -3.48 39.62 -10.06
C THR A 158 -3.69 40.91 -9.30
N ALA A 159 -2.83 41.91 -9.52
CA ALA A 159 -3.02 43.25 -8.97
C ALA A 159 -4.35 43.90 -9.42
N ALA A 160 -4.82 43.58 -10.63
CA ALA A 160 -6.11 44.03 -11.14
C ALA A 160 -7.27 43.38 -10.36
N GLY A 161 -7.20 42.07 -10.10
CA GLY A 161 -8.17 41.36 -9.25
C GLY A 161 -8.25 41.93 -7.84
N LEU A 162 -7.11 42.18 -7.19
CA LEU A 162 -7.07 42.80 -5.87
C LEU A 162 -7.69 44.21 -5.85
N ALA A 163 -7.44 45.01 -6.88
CA ALA A 163 -8.02 46.35 -7.00
C ALA A 163 -9.55 46.30 -7.20
N LEU A 164 -10.04 45.34 -7.97
CA LEU A 164 -11.46 45.12 -8.21
C LEU A 164 -12.21 44.72 -6.92
N VAL A 165 -11.67 43.76 -6.17
CA VAL A 165 -12.20 43.32 -4.87
C VAL A 165 -12.21 44.46 -3.86
N ALA A 166 -11.14 45.27 -3.82
CA ALA A 166 -11.06 46.44 -2.95
C ALA A 166 -12.15 47.49 -3.26
N LYS A 167 -12.52 47.64 -4.53
CA LYS A 167 -13.45 48.66 -5.04
C LYS A 167 -14.92 48.26 -4.97
N ARG A 168 -15.27 47.01 -5.30
CA ARG A 168 -16.69 46.58 -5.49
C ARG A 168 -17.24 45.67 -4.40
N MET A 169 -16.41 44.97 -3.63
CA MET A 169 -16.91 43.97 -2.68
C MET A 169 -17.45 44.59 -1.39
N HIS A 170 -18.64 44.16 -0.97
CA HIS A 170 -19.25 44.60 0.29
C HIS A 170 -18.53 44.02 1.52
N VAL A 171 -18.65 44.69 2.66
CA VAL A 171 -18.01 44.25 3.92
C VAL A 171 -18.63 42.96 4.44
N GLU A 172 -19.95 42.78 4.25
CA GLU A 172 -20.69 41.58 4.65
C GLU A 172 -20.20 40.33 3.89
N ASP A 173 -20.07 40.42 2.57
CA ASP A 173 -19.55 39.31 1.75
C ASP A 173 -18.11 38.93 2.12
N ARG A 174 -17.28 39.90 2.53
CA ARG A 174 -15.92 39.61 2.99
C ARG A 174 -15.91 38.84 4.29
N LEU A 175 -16.82 39.15 5.21
CA LEU A 175 -16.94 38.44 6.48
C LEU A 175 -17.38 37.00 6.26
N LEU A 176 -18.33 36.76 5.35
CA LEU A 176 -18.76 35.40 5.00
C LEU A 176 -17.61 34.54 4.45
N VAL A 177 -16.82 35.09 3.53
CA VAL A 177 -15.65 34.37 2.99
C VAL A 177 -14.58 34.20 4.06
N ASP A 178 -14.36 35.19 4.93
CA ASP A 178 -13.40 35.09 6.03
C ASP A 178 -13.83 34.02 7.05
N GLU A 179 -15.11 33.89 7.38
CA GLU A 179 -15.64 32.82 8.26
C GLU A 179 -15.44 31.42 7.67
N LEU A 180 -15.55 31.28 6.33
CA LEU A 180 -15.34 30.01 5.64
C LEU A 180 -13.88 29.51 5.72
N CYS A 181 -12.91 30.40 5.55
CA CYS A 181 -11.50 30.01 5.42
C CYS A 181 -10.64 30.29 6.67
N ILE A 182 -11.14 31.05 7.66
CA ILE A 182 -10.43 31.38 8.89
C ILE A 182 -11.16 30.83 10.11
N ALA A 183 -10.56 29.81 10.74
CA ALA A 183 -10.98 29.32 12.05
C ALA A 183 -9.92 29.70 13.10
N ASP A 184 -10.35 30.14 14.29
CA ASP A 184 -9.45 30.61 15.37
C ASP A 184 -8.44 31.68 14.94
N GLY A 185 -8.78 32.52 13.96
CA GLY A 185 -7.87 33.55 13.43
C GLY A 185 -6.72 33.02 12.57
N LYS A 186 -6.74 31.74 12.18
CA LYS A 186 -5.77 31.11 11.27
C LYS A 186 -6.46 30.53 10.03
N LEU A 187 -5.78 30.61 8.89
CA LEU A 187 -6.27 30.03 7.63
C LEU A 187 -6.29 28.50 7.69
N LEU A 188 -7.39 27.92 7.25
CA LEU A 188 -7.56 26.47 7.09
C LEU A 188 -6.78 25.96 5.88
N GLN A 189 -6.09 24.84 6.03
CA GLN A 189 -5.41 24.14 4.94
C GLN A 189 -6.15 22.83 4.63
N VAL A 190 -6.36 22.58 3.34
CA VAL A 190 -6.96 21.33 2.86
C VAL A 190 -5.87 20.25 2.77
N SER A 191 -6.09 19.11 3.41
CA SER A 191 -5.26 17.92 3.34
C SER A 191 -6.07 16.70 2.93
N TRP A 192 -5.44 15.80 2.15
CA TRP A 192 -6.02 14.52 1.75
C TRP A 192 -5.36 13.38 2.53
N GLU A 193 -6.13 12.74 3.41
CA GLU A 193 -5.71 11.67 4.32
C GLU A 193 -6.82 10.60 4.36
N ASP A 194 -6.47 9.32 4.32
CA ASP A 194 -7.42 8.18 4.41
C ASP A 194 -8.64 8.27 3.47
N GLU A 195 -8.40 8.60 2.19
CA GLU A 195 -9.44 8.79 1.17
C GLU A 195 -10.46 9.91 1.45
N LYS A 196 -10.15 10.83 2.36
CA LYS A 196 -11.01 11.95 2.72
C LYS A 196 -10.27 13.27 2.77
N PHE A 197 -11.01 14.36 2.58
CA PHE A 197 -10.49 15.72 2.71
C PHE A 197 -10.71 16.24 4.13
N TYR A 198 -9.68 16.86 4.68
CA TYR A 198 -9.74 17.55 5.96
C TYR A 198 -9.36 19.02 5.79
N LEU A 199 -10.13 19.92 6.41
CA LEU A 199 -9.78 21.33 6.58
C LEU A 199 -9.18 21.49 7.97
N ARG A 200 -7.86 21.74 8.02
CA ARG A 200 -7.13 21.82 9.28
C ARG A 200 -6.33 23.10 9.42
N ASN A 201 -6.26 23.62 10.63
CA ASN A 201 -5.23 24.56 11.06
C ASN A 201 -4.43 23.89 12.20
N GLU A 202 -3.61 24.65 12.93
CA GLU A 202 -2.84 24.10 14.06
C GLU A 202 -3.70 23.71 15.27
N THR A 203 -4.97 24.13 15.35
CA THR A 203 -5.84 23.98 16.52
C THR A 203 -7.06 23.10 16.30
N ILE A 204 -7.60 23.07 15.08
CA ILE A 204 -8.85 22.41 14.70
C ILE A 204 -8.65 21.64 13.40
N SER A 205 -9.36 20.51 13.28
CA SER A 205 -9.47 19.70 12.08
C SER A 205 -10.94 19.36 11.84
N PHE A 206 -11.46 19.68 10.66
CA PHE A 206 -12.80 19.33 10.21
C PHE A 206 -12.69 18.38 9.02
N GLU A 207 -13.53 17.36 8.99
CA GLU A 207 -13.70 16.49 7.82
C GLU A 207 -14.64 17.18 6.82
N SER A 208 -14.25 17.22 5.55
CA SER A 208 -15.09 17.74 4.46
C SER A 208 -16.01 16.66 3.95
N SER A 209 -17.23 17.04 3.60
CA SER A 209 -18.23 16.13 3.02
C SER A 209 -18.24 16.12 1.49
N ILE A 210 -17.25 16.72 0.84
CA ILE A 210 -17.16 16.76 -0.64
C ILE A 210 -17.11 15.37 -1.30
N THR A 211 -16.61 14.36 -0.57
CA THR A 211 -16.53 12.97 -1.03
C THR A 211 -17.83 12.19 -0.81
N ASP A 212 -18.77 12.73 -0.06
CA ASP A 212 -20.04 12.08 0.25
C ASP A 212 -21.02 12.37 -0.91
N VAL A 213 -21.18 11.39 -1.79
CA VAL A 213 -22.15 11.49 -2.91
C VAL A 213 -23.57 11.32 -2.34
N GLU A 214 -24.49 12.16 -2.82
CA GLU A 214 -25.89 12.13 -2.40
C GLU A 214 -26.68 11.12 -3.23
N ASP A 215 -27.51 10.34 -2.54
CA ASP A 215 -28.35 9.32 -3.15
C ASP A 215 -29.73 9.86 -3.56
N VAL A 216 -30.21 9.37 -4.69
CA VAL A 216 -31.54 9.68 -5.26
C VAL A 216 -32.38 8.41 -5.41
N SER A 217 -33.70 8.53 -5.28
CA SER A 217 -34.62 7.40 -5.50
C SER A 217 -34.93 7.25 -7.00
N TYR A 218 -34.76 6.05 -7.54
CA TYR A 218 -34.96 5.81 -8.97
C TYR A 218 -35.32 4.36 -9.31
N VAL A 219 -35.89 4.20 -10.51
CA VAL A 219 -36.24 2.90 -11.09
C VAL A 219 -35.71 2.82 -12.50
N VAL A 220 -34.90 1.81 -12.77
CA VAL A 220 -34.33 1.52 -14.09
C VAL A 220 -34.66 0.10 -14.53
N SER A 221 -34.87 -0.07 -15.83
CA SER A 221 -35.10 -1.36 -16.49
C SER A 221 -33.83 -1.78 -17.24
N PRO A 222 -33.56 -3.09 -17.37
CA PRO A 222 -32.42 -3.57 -18.14
C PRO A 222 -32.65 -3.29 -19.63
N TYR A 223 -31.63 -2.75 -20.28
CA TYR A 223 -31.67 -2.44 -21.70
C TYR A 223 -30.47 -3.01 -22.44
N LEU A 224 -30.70 -3.59 -23.61
CA LEU A 224 -29.64 -3.93 -24.55
C LEU A 224 -30.06 -3.47 -25.96
N PRO A 225 -29.20 -2.71 -26.67
CA PRO A 225 -29.46 -2.34 -28.05
C PRO A 225 -29.78 -3.54 -28.94
N LEU A 226 -30.68 -3.34 -29.90
CA LEU A 226 -31.10 -4.42 -30.81
C LEU A 226 -29.94 -4.99 -31.62
N ALA A 227 -28.93 -4.16 -31.92
CA ALA A 227 -27.72 -4.57 -32.63
C ALA A 227 -26.88 -5.63 -31.88
N LEU A 228 -27.00 -5.71 -30.55
CA LEU A 228 -26.27 -6.67 -29.71
C LEU A 228 -27.08 -7.94 -29.42
N ARG A 229 -28.35 -7.98 -29.81
CA ARG A 229 -29.27 -9.08 -29.55
C ARG A 229 -29.47 -9.94 -30.80
N ARG A 230 -29.66 -11.25 -30.63
CA ARG A 230 -30.15 -12.10 -31.71
C ARG A 230 -31.55 -11.65 -32.13
N VAL A 231 -31.78 -11.61 -33.45
CA VAL A 231 -33.07 -11.26 -34.03
C VAL A 231 -34.14 -12.25 -33.54
N GLY A 232 -35.17 -11.75 -32.88
CA GLY A 232 -36.24 -12.58 -32.29
C GLY A 232 -35.86 -13.27 -30.97
N GLY A 233 -34.76 -12.88 -30.33
CA GLY A 233 -34.35 -13.37 -29.01
C GLY A 233 -35.24 -12.86 -27.87
N PRO A 234 -34.97 -13.30 -26.62
CA PRO A 234 -35.71 -12.88 -25.43
C PRO A 234 -35.72 -11.35 -25.26
N VAL A 235 -36.87 -10.82 -24.86
CA VAL A 235 -37.01 -9.39 -24.52
C VAL A 235 -36.52 -9.19 -23.09
N THR A 236 -35.91 -8.04 -22.85
CA THR A 236 -35.47 -7.69 -21.50
C THR A 236 -36.66 -7.52 -20.57
N SER A 237 -36.45 -7.76 -19.27
CA SER A 237 -37.45 -7.47 -18.24
C SER A 237 -37.75 -5.95 -18.15
N SER A 238 -38.86 -5.57 -17.53
CA SER A 238 -39.24 -4.16 -17.37
C SER A 238 -39.80 -3.88 -15.97
N ASN A 239 -39.26 -2.83 -15.37
CA ASN A 239 -39.64 -2.30 -14.06
C ASN A 239 -40.61 -1.11 -14.14
N SER A 240 -41.13 -0.79 -15.32
CA SER A 240 -42.09 0.31 -15.53
C SER A 240 -43.28 0.32 -14.56
N HIS A 241 -43.77 -0.85 -14.14
CA HIS A 241 -44.86 -0.98 -13.16
C HIS A 241 -44.50 -0.48 -11.74
N ARG A 242 -43.19 -0.40 -11.43
CA ARG A 242 -42.64 0.07 -10.16
C ARG A 242 -42.21 1.54 -10.20
N ALA A 243 -42.30 2.20 -11.35
CA ALA A 243 -41.86 3.58 -11.54
C ALA A 243 -42.50 4.58 -10.55
N ALA A 244 -43.67 4.28 -10.00
CA ALA A 244 -44.30 5.14 -8.98
C ALA A 244 -43.66 5.00 -7.57
N GLU A 245 -42.81 3.99 -7.34
CA GLU A 245 -42.15 3.76 -6.05
C GLU A 245 -41.06 4.83 -5.77
N SER A 246 -40.42 5.37 -6.81
CA SER A 246 -39.38 6.42 -6.70
C SER A 246 -39.94 7.76 -6.23
N ALA A 247 -41.22 8.04 -6.53
CA ALA A 247 -41.87 9.32 -6.20
C ALA A 247 -42.26 9.45 -4.71
N ALA A 248 -42.12 8.39 -3.91
CA ALA A 248 -42.76 8.30 -2.62
C ALA A 248 -41.93 8.81 -1.42
N LYS A 249 -40.66 9.23 -1.57
CA LYS A 249 -39.76 9.45 -0.41
C LYS A 249 -38.64 10.51 -0.61
N ASP A 250 -38.07 10.91 0.52
CA ASP A 250 -37.06 11.96 0.73
C ASP A 250 -35.76 11.77 -0.08
N SER A 251 -35.12 12.88 -0.44
CA SER A 251 -33.78 12.94 -1.06
C SER A 251 -32.72 13.33 -0.03
N THR A 252 -31.48 12.88 -0.20
CA THR A 252 -30.36 13.31 0.66
C THR A 252 -29.66 14.59 0.19
N ILE A 253 -30.19 15.20 -0.88
CA ILE A 253 -29.67 16.43 -1.49
C ILE A 253 -29.72 17.59 -0.50
N ARG A 254 -28.58 18.27 -0.31
CA ARG A 254 -28.43 19.36 0.67
C ARG A 254 -28.67 20.76 0.11
N ASP A 255 -28.80 20.90 -1.20
CA ASP A 255 -28.94 22.16 -1.92
C ASP A 255 -30.28 22.29 -2.68
N ASP A 256 -30.61 23.51 -3.09
CA ASP A 256 -31.75 23.83 -3.96
C ASP A 256 -31.29 23.78 -5.43
N LEU A 257 -31.67 22.74 -6.19
CA LEU A 257 -31.25 22.53 -7.59
C LEU A 257 -31.92 23.52 -8.55
N ASP A 258 -31.12 24.17 -9.41
CA ASP A 258 -31.58 25.08 -10.45
C ASP A 258 -31.60 24.40 -11.83
N GLU A 259 -32.74 23.86 -12.22
CA GLU A 259 -32.85 23.07 -13.45
C GLU A 259 -33.09 23.91 -14.72
N VAL A 260 -32.21 23.74 -15.70
CA VAL A 260 -32.16 24.44 -16.99
C VAL A 260 -32.52 23.48 -18.14
N ILE A 261 -32.00 22.26 -18.14
CA ILE A 261 -32.20 21.22 -19.16
C ILE A 261 -32.92 20.01 -18.57
N THR A 262 -33.92 19.55 -19.31
CA THR A 262 -34.58 18.28 -19.02
C THR A 262 -34.63 17.38 -20.26
N ILE A 263 -34.59 16.06 -20.03
CA ILE A 263 -34.58 15.05 -21.08
C ILE A 263 -35.68 14.01 -20.87
N SER A 264 -36.18 13.45 -21.98
CA SER A 264 -37.27 12.47 -22.01
C SER A 264 -36.86 11.16 -22.68
N ASN A 265 -37.41 10.04 -22.19
CA ASN A 265 -37.19 8.68 -22.70
C ASN A 265 -35.70 8.34 -22.82
N VAL A 266 -35.02 8.38 -21.67
CA VAL A 266 -33.56 8.30 -21.59
C VAL A 266 -33.11 6.85 -21.53
N THR A 267 -32.18 6.51 -22.41
CA THR A 267 -31.45 5.25 -22.43
C THR A 267 -29.98 5.55 -22.17
N VAL A 268 -29.39 4.88 -21.19
CA VAL A 268 -27.99 5.03 -20.83
C VAL A 268 -27.24 3.75 -21.19
N LEU A 269 -26.13 3.89 -21.90
CA LEU A 269 -25.18 2.83 -22.16
C LEU A 269 -23.84 3.23 -21.54
N VAL A 270 -23.38 2.46 -20.55
CA VAL A 270 -22.09 2.65 -19.90
C VAL A 270 -21.12 1.63 -20.47
N GLY A 271 -20.00 2.13 -20.99
CA GLY A 271 -18.98 1.34 -21.64
C GLY A 271 -17.75 1.20 -20.77
N GLU A 272 -17.25 -0.02 -20.65
CA GLU A 272 -15.95 -0.29 -20.05
C GLU A 272 -15.17 -1.31 -20.88
N PHE A 273 -13.85 -1.28 -20.73
CA PHE A 273 -12.97 -2.27 -21.31
C PHE A 273 -12.38 -3.15 -20.21
N VAL A 274 -12.52 -4.47 -20.38
CA VAL A 274 -11.91 -5.46 -19.50
C VAL A 274 -11.12 -6.43 -20.37
N PRO A 275 -9.88 -6.81 -20.00
CA PRO A 275 -9.10 -7.78 -20.78
C PRO A 275 -9.84 -9.13 -20.83
N PHE A 276 -10.46 -9.39 -21.99
CA PHE A 276 -11.09 -10.66 -22.33
C PHE A 276 -10.31 -11.33 -23.45
N GLY A 277 -10.38 -12.66 -23.46
CA GLY A 277 -10.03 -13.48 -24.61
C GLY A 277 -11.09 -14.56 -24.78
N VAL A 278 -11.04 -15.29 -25.88
CA VAL A 278 -12.03 -16.34 -26.21
C VAL A 278 -12.18 -17.34 -25.05
N ASN A 279 -11.07 -17.79 -24.46
CA ASN A 279 -11.11 -18.74 -23.34
C ASN A 279 -11.73 -18.14 -22.06
N GLN A 280 -11.62 -16.82 -21.85
CA GLN A 280 -12.25 -16.16 -20.72
C GLN A 280 -13.77 -16.10 -20.88
N ILE A 281 -14.26 -15.86 -22.10
CA ILE A 281 -15.71 -15.93 -22.41
C ILE A 281 -16.24 -17.37 -22.26
N VAL A 282 -15.49 -18.37 -22.71
CA VAL A 282 -15.86 -19.78 -22.49
C VAL A 282 -15.96 -20.09 -21.00
N LYS A 283 -14.96 -19.67 -20.21
CA LYS A 283 -14.94 -19.84 -18.75
C LYS A 283 -16.09 -19.11 -18.06
N LEU A 284 -16.42 -17.90 -18.50
CA LEU A 284 -17.57 -17.14 -18.02
C LEU A 284 -18.88 -17.88 -18.31
N ASN A 285 -19.09 -18.36 -19.54
CA ASN A 285 -20.28 -19.13 -19.89
C ASN A 285 -20.40 -20.44 -19.11
N MET A 286 -19.28 -21.09 -18.79
CA MET A 286 -19.27 -22.25 -17.88
C MET A 286 -19.65 -21.86 -16.45
N LYS A 287 -19.11 -20.73 -15.95
CA LYS A 287 -19.44 -20.19 -14.61
C LYS A 287 -20.92 -19.80 -14.49
N LEU A 288 -21.48 -19.21 -15.53
CA LEU A 288 -22.90 -18.82 -15.61
C LEU A 288 -23.84 -20.04 -15.75
N GLY A 289 -23.31 -21.22 -16.08
CA GLY A 289 -24.13 -22.39 -16.37
C GLY A 289 -24.93 -22.23 -17.67
N SER A 290 -24.41 -21.50 -18.67
CA SER A 290 -25.18 -21.15 -19.88
C SER A 290 -25.69 -22.37 -20.66
N ASN A 291 -25.00 -23.51 -20.57
CA ASN A 291 -25.41 -24.79 -21.18
C ASN A 291 -26.05 -25.78 -20.20
N ASP A 292 -26.12 -25.43 -18.92
CA ASP A 292 -26.66 -26.27 -17.87
C ASP A 292 -28.18 -26.10 -17.75
N ARG A 293 -28.83 -27.01 -17.01
CA ARG A 293 -30.27 -26.92 -16.75
C ARG A 293 -30.61 -25.73 -15.83
N CYS A 294 -29.71 -25.40 -14.92
CA CYS A 294 -29.83 -24.25 -14.03
C CYS A 294 -28.96 -23.13 -14.59
N GLN A 295 -29.58 -22.21 -15.32
CA GLN A 295 -28.90 -21.08 -15.93
C GLN A 295 -28.95 -19.87 -15.00
N GLY A 296 -27.82 -19.19 -14.82
CA GLY A 296 -27.72 -18.01 -13.96
C GLY A 296 -27.84 -18.34 -12.46
N GLY A 297 -28.26 -17.34 -11.67
CA GLY A 297 -28.39 -17.44 -10.23
C GLY A 297 -27.60 -16.37 -9.47
N TYR A 298 -27.30 -16.64 -8.20
CA TYR A 298 -26.54 -15.73 -7.34
C TYR A 298 -25.03 -15.98 -7.44
N PHE A 299 -24.27 -14.90 -7.56
CA PHE A 299 -22.82 -14.89 -7.67
C PHE A 299 -22.20 -14.01 -6.58
N THR A 300 -21.00 -14.39 -6.14
CA THR A 300 -20.17 -13.67 -5.17
C THR A 300 -18.71 -13.65 -5.63
N PRO A 301 -17.95 -12.58 -5.33
CA PRO A 301 -16.51 -12.53 -5.59
C PRO A 301 -15.68 -13.33 -4.58
N GLU A 302 -16.29 -13.75 -3.46
CA GLU A 302 -15.62 -14.47 -2.37
C GLU A 302 -15.19 -15.88 -2.77
N ILE A 303 -13.98 -16.26 -2.36
CA ILE A 303 -13.43 -17.60 -2.63
C ILE A 303 -13.71 -18.49 -1.42
N ASP A 304 -14.50 -19.53 -1.64
CA ASP A 304 -14.74 -20.55 -0.62
C ASP A 304 -13.49 -21.42 -0.39
N ALA A 305 -12.74 -21.11 0.67
CA ALA A 305 -11.57 -21.87 1.08
C ALA A 305 -11.92 -23.25 1.71
N GLN A 306 -13.19 -23.48 2.07
CA GLN A 306 -13.65 -24.67 2.80
C GLN A 306 -14.85 -25.34 2.11
N SER A 307 -14.73 -25.58 0.81
CA SER A 307 -15.79 -26.14 -0.06
C SER A 307 -16.37 -27.50 0.33
N THR A 308 -15.76 -28.20 1.29
CA THR A 308 -16.25 -29.48 1.81
C THR A 308 -17.16 -29.35 3.03
N ASN A 309 -17.28 -28.16 3.62
CA ASN A 309 -18.13 -27.93 4.78
C ASN A 309 -19.62 -27.91 4.41
N THR A 310 -20.49 -28.10 5.41
CA THR A 310 -21.94 -28.18 5.19
C THR A 310 -22.57 -26.80 4.98
N GLU A 311 -22.01 -25.76 5.60
CA GLU A 311 -22.49 -24.39 5.50
C GLU A 311 -21.37 -23.46 5.01
N CYS A 312 -21.77 -22.41 4.32
CA CYS A 312 -20.91 -21.34 3.85
C CYS A 312 -21.62 -20.01 4.20
N GLU A 313 -20.96 -19.18 4.99
CA GLU A 313 -21.45 -17.85 5.33
C GLU A 313 -20.85 -16.85 4.33
N ILE A 314 -21.72 -16.16 3.59
CA ILE A 314 -21.32 -15.18 2.58
C ILE A 314 -21.88 -13.82 2.99
N PRO A 315 -21.10 -12.73 2.89
CA PRO A 315 -21.60 -11.38 3.17
C PRO A 315 -22.75 -10.98 2.22
N THR A 316 -23.53 -9.97 2.62
CA THR A 316 -24.57 -9.36 1.79
C THR A 316 -23.97 -8.72 0.53
N GLY A 317 -24.78 -8.52 -0.52
CA GLY A 317 -24.29 -7.99 -1.80
C GLY A 317 -24.22 -8.99 -2.94
N LEU A 318 -25.01 -10.08 -2.87
CA LEU A 318 -25.03 -11.09 -3.92
C LEU A 318 -25.55 -10.49 -5.23
N THR A 319 -24.89 -10.85 -6.32
CA THR A 319 -25.31 -10.47 -7.68
C THR A 319 -26.19 -11.56 -8.26
N ASN A 320 -27.45 -11.28 -8.54
CA ASN A 320 -28.33 -12.20 -9.25
C ASN A 320 -28.24 -11.95 -10.75
N VAL A 321 -28.02 -13.02 -11.51
CA VAL A 321 -27.80 -12.96 -12.95
C VAL A 321 -28.76 -13.90 -13.68
N SER A 322 -29.40 -13.37 -14.71
CA SER A 322 -30.25 -14.07 -15.66
C SER A 322 -29.60 -14.02 -17.04
N ILE A 323 -29.57 -15.14 -17.77
CA ILE A 323 -28.94 -15.20 -19.10
C ILE A 323 -30.00 -14.92 -20.17
N LEU A 324 -29.75 -13.94 -21.03
CA LEU A 324 -30.63 -13.61 -22.16
C LEU A 324 -30.26 -14.39 -23.41
N ASP A 325 -28.98 -14.31 -23.80
CA ASP A 325 -28.47 -14.93 -25.01
C ASP A 325 -26.96 -15.09 -24.91
N HIS A 326 -26.41 -16.16 -25.46
CA HIS A 326 -24.96 -16.39 -25.43
C HIS A 326 -24.47 -17.08 -26.69
N ASP A 327 -23.22 -16.77 -27.02
CA ASP A 327 -22.37 -17.61 -27.83
C ASP A 327 -21.17 -18.04 -26.99
N MET A 328 -20.88 -19.33 -26.97
CA MET A 328 -19.84 -19.91 -26.12
C MET A 328 -18.48 -19.25 -26.29
N THR A 329 -18.18 -18.71 -27.47
CA THR A 329 -16.87 -18.15 -27.80
C THR A 329 -16.85 -16.64 -28.01
N THR A 330 -17.98 -16.03 -28.42
CA THR A 330 -17.98 -14.63 -28.87
C THR A 330 -18.55 -13.67 -27.85
N PHE A 331 -19.68 -13.99 -27.21
CA PHE A 331 -20.35 -13.05 -26.31
C PHE A 331 -21.30 -13.72 -25.30
N ALA A 332 -21.64 -13.00 -24.23
CA ALA A 332 -22.72 -13.32 -23.31
C ALA A 332 -23.56 -12.07 -23.04
N ASN A 333 -24.88 -12.19 -23.22
CA ASN A 333 -25.88 -11.19 -22.86
C ASN A 333 -26.61 -11.66 -21.62
N ILE A 334 -26.59 -10.84 -20.57
CA ILE A 334 -27.19 -11.17 -19.27
C ILE A 334 -27.99 -9.98 -18.73
N GLU A 335 -28.93 -10.25 -17.84
CA GLU A 335 -29.51 -9.27 -16.93
C GLU A 335 -28.93 -9.50 -15.54
N ALA A 336 -28.57 -8.42 -14.85
CA ALA A 336 -28.01 -8.51 -13.51
C ALA A 336 -28.68 -7.52 -12.55
N GLN A 337 -28.84 -7.95 -11.30
CA GLN A 337 -29.28 -7.13 -10.18
C GLN A 337 -28.36 -7.35 -8.99
N VAL A 338 -27.96 -6.28 -8.31
CA VAL A 338 -27.26 -6.37 -7.03
C VAL A 338 -28.28 -6.26 -5.90
N TYR A 339 -28.15 -7.10 -4.87
CA TYR A 339 -28.96 -7.01 -3.66
C TYR A 339 -28.13 -6.48 -2.50
N TYR A 340 -28.24 -5.17 -2.26
CA TYR A 340 -27.80 -4.54 -1.02
C TYR A 340 -29.00 -4.02 -0.21
N PRO A 341 -28.89 -4.01 1.13
CA PRO A 341 -29.83 -3.28 1.95
C PRO A 341 -29.54 -1.78 1.82
N GLU A 342 -30.46 -1.04 1.20
CA GLU A 342 -30.41 0.42 1.12
C GLU A 342 -30.78 1.09 2.44
N ASP A 343 -30.35 2.35 2.60
CA ASP A 343 -30.66 3.18 3.76
C ASP A 343 -32.17 3.48 3.89
N ASP A 344 -32.62 3.68 5.13
CA ASP A 344 -34.03 3.90 5.50
C ASP A 344 -34.59 5.17 4.80
N GLY A 345 -35.24 5.00 3.65
CA GLY A 345 -35.89 6.10 2.95
C GLY A 345 -35.66 6.13 1.44
N ILE A 346 -34.57 5.54 0.96
CA ILE A 346 -34.19 5.57 -0.46
C ILE A 346 -34.68 4.29 -1.15
N ILE A 347 -35.25 4.42 -2.35
CA ILE A 347 -35.67 3.28 -3.18
C ILE A 347 -34.88 3.30 -4.47
N GLN A 348 -33.98 2.33 -4.61
CA GLN A 348 -33.18 2.09 -5.82
C GLN A 348 -33.56 0.73 -6.40
N VAL A 349 -34.14 0.74 -7.60
CA VAL A 349 -34.49 -0.48 -8.33
C VAL A 349 -33.63 -0.56 -9.58
N GLU A 350 -32.54 -1.31 -9.46
CA GLU A 350 -31.48 -1.38 -10.46
C GLU A 350 -31.38 -2.74 -11.14
N HIS A 351 -31.79 -2.78 -12.41
CA HIS A 351 -31.59 -3.95 -13.28
C HIS A 351 -30.75 -3.56 -14.49
N PHE A 352 -29.59 -4.19 -14.64
CA PHE A 352 -28.63 -3.91 -15.71
C PHE A 352 -28.79 -4.93 -16.85
N GLY A 353 -28.83 -4.45 -18.09
CA GLY A 353 -28.58 -5.30 -19.26
C GLY A 353 -27.09 -5.29 -19.59
N ILE A 354 -26.40 -6.42 -19.54
CA ILE A 354 -24.95 -6.47 -19.72
C ILE A 354 -24.59 -7.30 -20.96
N HIS A 355 -23.80 -6.72 -21.87
CA HIS A 355 -23.19 -7.39 -23.01
C HIS A 355 -21.69 -7.55 -22.75
N LEU A 356 -21.22 -8.79 -22.70
CA LEU A 356 -19.82 -9.16 -22.55
C LEU A 356 -19.33 -9.77 -23.85
N ARG A 357 -18.26 -9.23 -24.45
CA ARG A 357 -17.73 -9.71 -25.72
C ARG A 357 -16.26 -10.14 -25.61
N LYS A 358 -15.86 -11.09 -26.45
CA LYS A 358 -14.50 -11.68 -26.48
C LYS A 358 -13.36 -10.69 -26.72
N ASP A 359 -13.67 -9.54 -27.32
CA ASP A 359 -12.74 -8.47 -27.64
C ASP A 359 -12.44 -7.58 -26.44
N GLY A 360 -13.10 -7.76 -25.29
CA GLY A 360 -12.88 -6.93 -24.12
C GLY A 360 -13.95 -5.86 -23.88
N THR A 361 -14.82 -5.63 -24.87
CA THR A 361 -15.86 -4.60 -24.75
C THR A 361 -16.96 -5.10 -23.81
N VAL A 362 -17.27 -4.29 -22.80
CA VAL A 362 -18.41 -4.51 -21.92
C VAL A 362 -19.36 -3.33 -22.03
N VAL A 363 -20.64 -3.63 -22.23
CA VAL A 363 -21.70 -2.61 -22.31
C VAL A 363 -22.72 -2.91 -21.24
N HIS A 364 -22.96 -1.94 -20.37
CA HIS A 364 -24.06 -1.92 -19.41
C HIS A 364 -25.14 -1.00 -19.94
N GLY A 365 -26.33 -1.52 -20.20
CA GLY A 365 -27.45 -0.76 -20.73
C GLY A 365 -28.62 -0.71 -19.77
N LEU A 366 -29.16 0.50 -19.63
CA LEU A 366 -30.21 0.86 -18.70
C LEU A 366 -31.24 1.73 -19.43
N LEU A 367 -32.51 1.49 -19.16
CA LEU A 367 -33.62 2.37 -19.54
C LEU A 367 -34.14 3.04 -18.27
N ILE A 368 -34.16 4.37 -18.27
CA ILE A 368 -34.62 5.13 -17.09
C ILE A 368 -36.14 5.23 -17.14
N GLU A 369 -36.80 4.61 -16.16
CA GLU A 369 -38.26 4.61 -16.04
C GLU A 369 -38.72 5.82 -15.21
N SER A 370 -38.03 6.10 -14.10
CA SER A 370 -38.33 7.23 -13.23
C SER A 370 -37.16 7.63 -12.34
N VAL A 371 -37.04 8.91 -12.04
CA VAL A 371 -36.13 9.46 -11.03
C VAL A 371 -36.93 10.45 -10.18
N MET A 372 -36.93 10.26 -8.86
CA MET A 372 -37.76 11.01 -7.91
C MET A 372 -39.25 11.03 -8.33
N ASP A 373 -39.85 12.21 -8.44
CA ASP A 373 -41.25 12.41 -8.84
C ASP A 373 -41.48 12.36 -10.36
N ARG A 374 -40.40 12.24 -11.16
CA ARG A 374 -40.45 12.32 -12.62
C ARG A 374 -40.46 10.94 -13.25
N ILE A 375 -41.51 10.66 -14.02
CA ILE A 375 -41.72 9.37 -14.70
C ILE A 375 -41.56 9.59 -16.20
N LEU A 376 -40.58 8.92 -16.80
CA LEU A 376 -40.21 8.90 -18.23
C LEU A 376 -39.84 10.24 -18.89
N ASP A 377 -40.52 11.31 -18.51
CA ASP A 377 -40.44 12.64 -19.10
C ASP A 377 -39.86 13.66 -18.13
N ASN A 378 -39.16 14.64 -18.70
CA ASN A 378 -38.60 15.81 -18.02
C ASN A 378 -37.60 15.46 -16.91
N ILE A 379 -36.81 14.40 -17.05
CA ILE A 379 -35.76 14.05 -16.09
C ILE A 379 -34.69 15.15 -16.13
N SER A 380 -34.33 15.71 -14.97
CA SER A 380 -33.27 16.72 -14.86
C SER A 380 -31.89 16.09 -14.92
N LEU A 381 -30.92 16.87 -15.42
CA LEU A 381 -29.55 16.42 -15.58
C LEU A 381 -28.83 16.23 -14.23
N ASP A 382 -29.17 17.02 -13.21
CA ASP A 382 -28.59 16.92 -11.85
C ASP A 382 -28.95 15.60 -11.15
N ASN A 383 -30.22 15.19 -11.30
CA ASN A 383 -30.72 13.91 -10.80
C ASN A 383 -30.08 12.74 -11.56
N LEU A 384 -29.87 12.91 -12.87
CA LEU A 384 -29.20 11.91 -13.70
C LEU A 384 -27.71 11.77 -13.34
N ALA A 385 -27.01 12.88 -13.05
CA ALA A 385 -25.60 12.84 -12.65
C ALA A 385 -25.39 12.00 -11.38
N ARG A 386 -26.28 12.14 -10.38
CA ARG A 386 -26.27 11.33 -9.15
C ARG A 386 -26.54 9.85 -9.43
N LEU A 387 -27.59 9.53 -10.20
CA LEU A 387 -27.89 8.16 -10.64
C LEU A 387 -26.71 7.50 -11.35
N LEU A 388 -25.96 8.25 -12.18
CA LEU A 388 -24.83 7.70 -12.93
C LEU A 388 -23.66 7.26 -12.02
N VAL A 389 -23.50 7.87 -10.85
CA VAL A 389 -22.47 7.44 -9.88
C VAL A 389 -22.76 6.03 -9.39
N ASP A 390 -23.99 5.78 -8.98
CA ASP A 390 -24.47 4.48 -8.50
C ASP A 390 -24.32 3.43 -9.61
N VAL A 391 -24.82 3.75 -10.81
CA VAL A 391 -24.68 2.93 -12.00
C VAL A 391 -23.21 2.58 -12.28
N HIS A 392 -22.28 3.52 -12.14
CA HIS A 392 -20.86 3.25 -12.33
C HIS A 392 -20.28 2.32 -11.25
N MET A 393 -20.60 2.55 -9.98
CA MET A 393 -20.10 1.75 -8.87
C MET A 393 -20.66 0.33 -8.89
N ASP A 394 -21.97 0.19 -9.10
CA ASP A 394 -22.65 -1.10 -9.04
C ASP A 394 -22.39 -1.95 -10.26
N SER A 395 -22.29 -1.37 -11.45
CA SER A 395 -21.81 -2.12 -12.63
C SER A 395 -20.37 -2.63 -12.45
N SER A 396 -19.53 -1.93 -11.67
CA SER A 396 -18.19 -2.43 -11.33
C SER A 396 -18.24 -3.64 -10.40
N LYS A 397 -19.09 -3.59 -9.37
CA LYS A 397 -19.32 -4.67 -8.41
C LYS A 397 -19.91 -5.92 -9.08
N ILE A 398 -20.92 -5.74 -9.94
CA ILE A 398 -21.54 -6.84 -10.72
C ILE A 398 -20.47 -7.61 -11.49
N LEU A 399 -19.59 -6.89 -12.18
CA LEU A 399 -18.54 -7.53 -12.95
C LEU A 399 -17.49 -8.19 -12.08
N ASP A 400 -17.11 -7.63 -10.92
CA ASP A 400 -16.14 -8.29 -10.04
C ASP A 400 -16.62 -9.69 -9.61
N SER A 401 -17.93 -9.86 -9.33
CA SER A 401 -18.57 -11.16 -9.07
C SER A 401 -18.49 -12.13 -10.25
N LEU A 402 -18.45 -11.63 -11.48
CA LEU A 402 -18.47 -12.44 -12.71
C LEU A 402 -17.07 -12.78 -13.22
N LEU A 403 -16.10 -11.89 -13.03
CA LEU A 403 -14.73 -12.05 -13.51
C LEU A 403 -13.99 -13.21 -12.82
N SER A 404 -12.90 -13.64 -13.46
CA SER A 404 -11.97 -14.61 -12.89
C SER A 404 -10.87 -13.94 -12.06
N ASP A 405 -10.26 -14.67 -11.14
CA ASP A 405 -9.16 -14.16 -10.28
C ASP A 405 -8.02 -13.53 -11.08
N HIS A 406 -7.65 -14.15 -12.20
CA HIS A 406 -6.61 -13.61 -13.09
C HIS A 406 -7.03 -12.26 -13.68
N GLN A 407 -8.27 -12.11 -14.14
CA GLN A 407 -8.76 -10.84 -14.67
C GLN A 407 -8.83 -9.76 -13.58
N ARG A 408 -9.20 -10.14 -12.35
CA ARG A 408 -9.16 -9.23 -11.20
C ARG A 408 -7.73 -8.76 -10.91
N ASP A 409 -6.74 -9.64 -11.00
CA ASP A 409 -5.32 -9.28 -10.86
C ASP A 409 -4.85 -8.31 -11.96
N LEU A 410 -5.28 -8.51 -13.22
CA LEU A 410 -4.99 -7.57 -14.31
C LEU A 410 -5.59 -6.18 -14.03
N LEU A 411 -6.86 -6.12 -13.63
CA LEU A 411 -7.53 -4.85 -13.29
C LEU A 411 -6.91 -4.17 -12.08
N ARG A 412 -6.59 -4.91 -11.00
CA ARG A 412 -5.91 -4.38 -9.82
C ARG A 412 -4.55 -3.79 -10.15
N THR A 413 -3.84 -4.36 -11.12
CA THR A 413 -2.55 -3.84 -11.59
C THR A 413 -2.71 -2.48 -12.27
N VAL A 414 -3.75 -2.29 -13.10
CA VAL A 414 -4.02 -1.03 -13.81
C VAL A 414 -4.54 0.04 -12.86
N PHE A 415 -5.47 -0.32 -11.97
CA PHE A 415 -6.17 0.60 -11.08
C PHE A 415 -5.58 0.67 -9.66
N LEU A 416 -4.34 0.20 -9.44
CA LEU A 416 -3.62 0.29 -8.16
C LEU A 416 -4.39 -0.29 -6.95
N ASN A 417 -5.08 -1.40 -7.16
CA ASN A 417 -6.01 -2.06 -6.22
C ASN A 417 -7.36 -1.35 -5.98
N HIS A 418 -7.62 -0.22 -6.64
CA HIS A 418 -8.93 0.45 -6.65
C HIS A 418 -9.80 -0.02 -7.83
N SER A 419 -9.92 -1.34 -8.03
CA SER A 419 -10.65 -1.92 -9.18
C SER A 419 -12.17 -1.71 -9.14
N GLU A 420 -12.71 -1.18 -8.05
CA GLU A 420 -14.13 -0.83 -7.90
C GLU A 420 -14.47 0.48 -8.61
N ARG A 421 -13.53 1.44 -8.64
CA ARG A 421 -13.73 2.79 -9.21
C ARG A 421 -13.11 2.90 -10.61
N ARG A 422 -13.54 2.00 -11.51
CA ARG A 422 -13.04 1.97 -12.90
C ARG A 422 -13.57 3.15 -13.71
N ASP A 423 -12.73 3.68 -14.59
CA ASP A 423 -13.13 4.70 -15.55
C ASP A 423 -14.08 4.10 -16.59
N LYS A 424 -15.20 4.81 -16.83
CA LYS A 424 -16.25 4.40 -17.75
C LYS A 424 -16.65 5.56 -18.65
N ILE A 425 -17.24 5.22 -19.79
CA ILE A 425 -17.75 6.19 -20.76
C ILE A 425 -19.27 6.06 -20.84
N ASN A 426 -19.94 7.21 -20.78
CA ASN A 426 -21.39 7.31 -20.87
C ASN A 426 -21.83 7.63 -22.30
N VAL A 427 -22.74 6.82 -22.82
CA VAL A 427 -23.50 7.11 -24.03
C VAL A 427 -24.95 7.28 -23.62
N ILE A 428 -25.46 8.50 -23.78
CA ILE A 428 -26.83 8.85 -23.40
C ILE A 428 -27.62 9.09 -24.66
N ILE A 429 -28.74 8.39 -24.76
CA ILE A 429 -29.65 8.47 -25.90
C ILE A 429 -31.00 8.93 -25.36
N ALA A 430 -31.45 10.11 -25.78
CA ALA A 430 -32.73 10.68 -25.39
C ALA A 430 -33.61 10.93 -26.62
N GLU A 431 -34.93 10.85 -26.46
CA GLU A 431 -35.86 11.14 -27.56
C GLU A 431 -36.09 12.65 -27.73
N ARG A 432 -36.04 13.39 -26.63
CA ARG A 432 -36.25 14.84 -26.60
C ARG A 432 -35.40 15.48 -25.52
N ILE A 433 -34.82 16.64 -25.85
CA ILE A 433 -34.19 17.59 -24.93
C ILE A 433 -35.04 18.86 -24.88
N ALA A 434 -35.23 19.42 -23.69
CA ALA A 434 -35.99 20.64 -23.46
C ALA A 434 -35.16 21.63 -22.62
N PRO A 435 -35.00 22.90 -23.04
CA PRO A 435 -35.53 23.48 -24.28
C PRO A 435 -34.77 22.99 -25.53
N GLN A 436 -35.48 22.72 -26.62
CA GLN A 436 -34.85 22.36 -27.90
C GLN A 436 -34.20 23.60 -28.52
N GLN A 437 -32.87 23.58 -28.63
CA GLN A 437 -32.07 24.59 -29.31
C GLN A 437 -31.21 23.98 -30.43
N ALA A 438 -30.57 24.84 -31.22
CA ALA A 438 -29.50 24.44 -32.16
C ALA A 438 -28.22 24.07 -31.39
N ALA A 439 -27.39 23.19 -31.94
CA ALA A 439 -26.18 22.68 -31.30
C ALA A 439 -25.28 23.77 -30.69
N ASP A 440 -25.04 24.86 -31.43
CA ASP A 440 -24.18 25.97 -31.00
C ASP A 440 -24.68 26.67 -29.72
N MET A 441 -25.99 26.67 -29.48
CA MET A 441 -26.59 27.33 -28.32
C MET A 441 -26.41 26.53 -27.03
N TYR A 442 -26.11 25.23 -27.10
CA TYR A 442 -25.77 24.42 -25.94
C TYR A 442 -24.30 24.59 -25.50
N MET A 443 -23.48 25.26 -26.32
CA MET A 443 -22.07 25.56 -26.05
C MET A 443 -21.92 27.05 -25.73
N ASP A 444 -22.75 27.55 -24.80
CA ASP A 444 -22.85 28.96 -24.44
C ASP A 444 -21.76 29.42 -23.46
N LYS A 445 -21.03 28.48 -22.84
CA LYS A 445 -20.15 28.70 -21.68
C LYS A 445 -20.89 29.37 -20.52
N ASP A 446 -22.09 28.90 -20.24
CA ASP A 446 -22.93 29.40 -19.17
C ASP A 446 -23.81 28.22 -18.69
N ALA A 447 -25.01 28.51 -18.21
CA ALA A 447 -25.99 27.54 -17.70
C ALA A 447 -26.15 26.25 -18.55
N PHE A 448 -26.35 26.33 -19.87
CA PHE A 448 -26.59 25.12 -20.67
C PHE A 448 -25.34 24.21 -20.71
N GLU A 449 -24.17 24.79 -20.96
CA GLU A 449 -22.92 24.02 -21.01
C GLU A 449 -22.55 23.46 -19.62
N ASN A 450 -22.79 24.22 -18.55
CA ASN A 450 -22.49 23.82 -17.17
C ASN A 450 -23.29 22.57 -16.76
N GLU A 451 -24.58 22.48 -17.07
CA GLU A 451 -25.36 21.27 -16.79
C GLU A 451 -24.94 20.07 -17.63
N LEU A 452 -24.65 20.27 -18.92
CA LEU A 452 -24.16 19.19 -19.78
C LEU A 452 -22.82 18.64 -19.29
N ARG A 453 -21.96 19.51 -18.72
CA ARG A 453 -20.66 19.14 -18.17
C ARG A 453 -20.77 18.22 -16.96
N GLN A 454 -21.84 18.33 -16.16
CA GLN A 454 -22.06 17.45 -15.01
C GLN A 454 -22.13 15.97 -15.41
N ILE A 455 -22.71 15.66 -16.58
CA ILE A 455 -22.90 14.27 -17.03
C ILE A 455 -21.83 13.84 -18.04
N LEU A 456 -21.45 14.73 -18.97
CA LEU A 456 -20.54 14.40 -20.06
C LEU A 456 -19.08 14.74 -19.74
N GLY A 457 -18.80 15.41 -18.62
CA GLY A 457 -17.51 16.05 -18.36
C GLY A 457 -17.25 17.21 -19.31
N ASP A 458 -15.98 17.62 -19.42
CA ASP A 458 -15.55 18.74 -20.28
C ASP A 458 -16.10 18.60 -21.71
N THR A 459 -17.05 19.46 -22.05
CA THR A 459 -17.74 19.59 -23.34
C THR A 459 -16.76 19.99 -24.44
N ARG A 460 -16.74 19.25 -25.54
CA ARG A 460 -15.81 19.46 -26.66
C ARG A 460 -16.48 20.12 -27.84
N GLU A 461 -17.49 19.45 -28.40
CA GLU A 461 -18.18 19.88 -29.61
C GLU A 461 -19.65 19.45 -29.56
N ALA A 462 -20.51 20.32 -30.12
CA ALA A 462 -21.91 20.03 -30.36
C ALA A 462 -22.20 20.16 -31.88
N HIS A 463 -22.97 19.23 -32.44
CA HIS A 463 -23.30 19.20 -33.87
C HIS A 463 -24.77 18.85 -34.11
N ASP A 464 -25.40 19.55 -35.05
CA ASP A 464 -26.74 19.23 -35.53
C ASP A 464 -26.67 18.13 -36.62
N LEU A 465 -27.20 16.93 -36.31
CA LEU A 465 -27.33 15.84 -37.28
C LEU A 465 -28.50 16.08 -38.24
N THR A 466 -29.62 16.55 -37.70
CA THR A 466 -30.83 16.97 -38.40
C THR A 466 -31.42 18.19 -37.70
N ASP A 467 -32.51 18.77 -38.19
CA ASP A 467 -33.17 19.92 -37.55
C ASP A 467 -33.64 19.66 -36.10
N ARG A 468 -33.68 18.39 -35.67
CA ARG A 468 -34.12 17.99 -34.32
C ARG A 468 -33.14 17.07 -33.59
N ASP A 469 -32.24 16.42 -34.31
CA ASP A 469 -31.26 15.50 -33.72
C ASP A 469 -29.96 16.25 -33.43
N VAL A 470 -29.57 16.33 -32.16
CA VAL A 470 -28.36 17.01 -31.67
C VAL A 470 -27.41 16.00 -31.05
N VAL A 471 -26.11 16.15 -31.34
CA VAL A 471 -25.04 15.36 -30.74
C VAL A 471 -24.13 16.29 -29.96
N ILE A 472 -23.86 15.95 -28.71
CA ILE A 472 -22.96 16.68 -27.84
C ILE A 472 -21.91 15.72 -27.32
N THR A 473 -20.64 16.06 -27.52
CA THR A 473 -19.49 15.24 -27.12
C THR A 473 -18.77 15.87 -25.93
N GLY A 474 -18.42 15.06 -24.94
CA GLY A 474 -17.66 15.48 -23.76
C GLY A 474 -16.47 14.55 -23.48
N SER A 475 -15.75 14.81 -22.38
CA SER A 475 -14.58 14.02 -21.98
C SER A 475 -14.94 12.63 -21.43
N HIS A 476 -16.08 12.51 -20.74
CA HIS A 476 -16.55 11.30 -20.08
C HIS A 476 -17.74 10.65 -20.80
N GLY A 477 -18.25 11.26 -21.88
CA GLY A 477 -19.40 10.70 -22.58
C GLY A 477 -19.84 11.45 -23.83
N ILE A 478 -20.96 11.01 -24.37
CA ILE A 478 -21.66 11.60 -25.52
C ILE A 478 -23.17 11.56 -25.28
N LEU A 479 -23.85 12.64 -25.63
CA LEU A 479 -25.30 12.74 -25.64
C LEU A 479 -25.80 12.81 -27.08
N LEU A 480 -26.70 11.90 -27.44
CA LEU A 480 -27.46 11.93 -28.68
C LEU A 480 -28.94 12.14 -28.33
N SER A 481 -29.49 13.29 -28.71
CA SER A 481 -30.89 13.62 -28.45
C SER A 481 -31.64 13.81 -29.77
N GLY A 482 -32.81 13.18 -29.90
CA GLY A 482 -33.72 13.40 -31.01
C GLY A 482 -34.64 12.21 -31.32
N PRO A 483 -35.73 12.42 -32.09
CA PRO A 483 -36.73 11.39 -32.33
C PRO A 483 -36.18 10.17 -33.07
N ASN A 484 -35.11 10.33 -33.86
CA ASN A 484 -34.48 9.24 -34.60
C ASN A 484 -33.19 8.74 -33.92
N ALA A 485 -32.89 9.17 -32.70
CA ALA A 485 -31.66 8.84 -31.98
C ALA A 485 -31.44 7.32 -31.84
N LYS A 486 -32.50 6.56 -31.51
CA LYS A 486 -32.44 5.10 -31.36
C LYS A 486 -32.05 4.36 -32.65
N ALA A 487 -32.26 4.95 -33.84
CA ALA A 487 -31.82 4.33 -35.09
C ALA A 487 -30.30 4.37 -35.29
N GLN A 488 -29.58 5.26 -34.59
CA GLN A 488 -28.13 5.42 -34.68
C GLN A 488 -27.36 4.67 -33.58
N GLU A 489 -28.03 3.85 -32.78
CA GLU A 489 -27.41 3.00 -31.75
C GLU A 489 -26.16 2.24 -32.23
N PRO A 490 -26.11 1.65 -33.44
CA PRO A 490 -24.92 0.93 -33.89
C PRO A 490 -23.65 1.80 -33.96
N VAL A 491 -23.78 3.08 -34.36
CA VAL A 491 -22.65 4.02 -34.43
C VAL A 491 -22.23 4.44 -33.02
N MET A 492 -23.20 4.67 -32.13
CA MET A 492 -22.93 5.01 -30.73
C MET A 492 -22.24 3.87 -29.99
N LEU A 493 -22.61 2.62 -30.27
CA LEU A 493 -21.94 1.44 -29.73
C LEU A 493 -20.48 1.32 -30.19
N MET A 494 -20.21 1.68 -31.44
CA MET A 494 -18.84 1.69 -31.95
C MET A 494 -18.01 2.80 -31.31
N TYR A 495 -18.58 4.00 -31.15
CA TYR A 495 -17.94 5.08 -30.37
C TYR A 495 -17.65 4.64 -28.93
N LEU A 496 -18.63 4.01 -28.27
CA LEU A 496 -18.48 3.46 -26.91
C LEU A 496 -17.30 2.46 -26.84
N SER A 497 -17.23 1.55 -27.81
CA SER A 497 -16.22 0.50 -27.92
C SER A 497 -14.81 1.08 -28.10
N ILE A 498 -14.64 2.07 -28.97
CA ILE A 498 -13.33 2.71 -29.21
C ILE A 498 -12.91 3.56 -28.00
N THR A 499 -13.84 4.38 -27.48
CA THR A 499 -13.54 5.31 -26.39
C THR A 499 -13.26 4.59 -25.08
N SER A 500 -13.94 3.47 -24.79
CA SER A 500 -13.65 2.66 -23.59
C SER A 500 -12.24 2.08 -23.61
N ARG A 501 -11.74 1.67 -24.80
CA ARG A 501 -10.35 1.25 -24.99
C ARG A 501 -9.37 2.41 -24.83
N ASP A 502 -9.69 3.59 -25.36
CA ASP A 502 -8.82 4.76 -25.25
C ASP A 502 -8.62 5.21 -23.79
N VAL A 503 -9.71 5.24 -23.03
CA VAL A 503 -9.69 5.51 -21.58
C VAL A 503 -8.86 4.46 -20.85
N PHE A 504 -9.05 3.18 -21.17
CA PHE A 504 -8.28 2.12 -20.53
C PHE A 504 -6.78 2.21 -20.89
N VAL A 505 -6.45 2.56 -22.13
CA VAL A 505 -5.08 2.84 -22.59
C VAL A 505 -4.45 3.99 -21.80
N HIS A 506 -5.20 5.05 -21.49
CA HIS A 506 -4.73 6.13 -20.63
C HIS A 506 -4.34 5.63 -19.22
N ASN A 507 -5.16 4.76 -18.63
CA ASN A 507 -4.87 4.19 -17.31
C ASN A 507 -3.66 3.24 -17.32
N VAL A 508 -3.51 2.42 -18.37
CA VAL A 508 -2.31 1.59 -18.57
C VAL A 508 -1.06 2.45 -18.71
N PHE A 509 -1.13 3.55 -19.46
CA PHE A 509 0.00 4.48 -19.61
C PHE A 509 0.44 5.08 -18.26
N ASN A 510 -0.51 5.56 -17.45
CA ASN A 510 -0.22 6.07 -16.11
C ASN A 510 0.49 5.02 -15.24
N ARG A 511 0.07 3.76 -15.32
CA ARG A 511 0.69 2.65 -14.57
C ARG A 511 2.12 2.33 -15.06
N ILE A 512 2.36 2.37 -16.37
CA ILE A 512 3.71 2.19 -16.95
C ILE A 512 4.64 3.29 -16.44
N PHE A 513 4.16 4.52 -16.40
CA PHE A 513 4.95 5.66 -15.94
C PHE A 513 5.34 5.54 -14.46
N MET A 514 4.41 5.12 -13.59
CA MET A 514 4.72 4.83 -12.19
C MET A 514 5.73 3.69 -12.04
N THR A 515 5.64 2.67 -12.90
CA THR A 515 6.58 1.56 -12.89
C THR A 515 8.00 2.03 -13.22
N ASP A 516 8.17 2.90 -14.21
CA ASP A 516 9.46 3.52 -14.55
C ASP A 516 10.08 4.27 -13.36
N ASP A 517 9.27 5.00 -12.58
CA ASP A 517 9.76 5.69 -11.37
C ASP A 517 10.16 4.75 -10.24
N ILE A 518 9.47 3.62 -10.09
CA ILE A 518 9.88 2.56 -9.15
C ILE A 518 11.24 2.01 -9.59
N LEU A 519 11.47 1.79 -10.90
CA LEU A 519 12.77 1.32 -11.41
C LEU A 519 13.90 2.34 -11.17
N LYS A 520 13.64 3.65 -11.34
CA LYS A 520 14.59 4.71 -10.96
C LYS A 520 14.90 4.67 -9.46
N SER A 521 13.89 4.45 -8.62
CA SER A 521 14.06 4.33 -7.18
C SER A 521 14.87 3.09 -6.80
N VAL A 522 14.64 1.95 -7.47
CA VAL A 522 15.46 0.73 -7.33
C VAL A 522 16.91 0.98 -7.72
N ARG A 523 17.14 1.72 -8.82
CA ARG A 523 18.48 2.10 -9.25
C ARG A 523 19.19 2.96 -8.20
N LEU A 524 18.48 3.88 -7.55
CA LEU A 524 19.02 4.67 -6.45
C LEU A 524 19.33 3.79 -5.23
N MET A 525 18.43 2.87 -4.86
CA MET A 525 18.67 1.90 -3.77
C MET A 525 19.90 1.02 -4.05
N ILE A 526 20.10 0.58 -5.29
CA ILE A 526 21.29 -0.18 -5.71
C ILE A 526 22.58 0.64 -5.56
N ARG A 527 22.54 1.95 -5.86
CA ARG A 527 23.69 2.84 -5.67
C ARG A 527 24.05 3.04 -4.20
N HIS A 528 23.05 3.17 -3.34
CA HIS A 528 23.20 3.41 -1.90
C HIS A 528 23.03 2.12 -1.07
N HIS A 529 23.34 0.95 -1.66
CA HIS A 529 23.06 -0.34 -1.01
C HIS A 529 23.91 -0.59 0.25
N GLU A 530 25.03 0.10 0.40
CA GLU A 530 25.95 -0.04 1.53
C GLU A 530 25.49 0.74 2.78
N GLU A 531 24.59 1.71 2.62
CA GLU A 531 24.07 2.54 3.71
C GLU A 531 23.08 1.77 4.62
N ASP A 532 22.32 0.82 4.05
CA ASP A 532 21.33 0.02 4.77
C ASP A 532 21.63 -1.49 4.62
N PRO A 533 21.87 -2.24 5.72
CA PRO A 533 22.10 -3.68 5.67
C PRO A 533 20.91 -4.50 5.15
N ASN A 534 19.70 -3.92 5.11
CA ASN A 534 18.50 -4.56 4.56
C ASN A 534 18.21 -4.16 3.10
N SER A 535 19.06 -3.33 2.49
CA SER A 535 18.88 -2.79 1.14
C SER A 535 18.73 -3.89 0.08
N VAL A 536 19.57 -4.94 0.09
CA VAL A 536 19.55 -6.01 -0.92
C VAL A 536 18.24 -6.81 -0.87
N ALA A 537 17.74 -7.10 0.33
CA ALA A 537 16.46 -7.80 0.49
C ALA A 537 15.29 -6.93 0.01
N LYS A 538 15.33 -5.63 0.33
CA LYS A 538 14.34 -4.65 -0.13
C LYS A 538 14.36 -4.49 -1.65
N ILE A 539 15.54 -4.33 -2.25
CA ILE A 539 15.74 -4.25 -3.70
C ILE A 539 15.16 -5.48 -4.39
N ARG A 540 15.51 -6.70 -3.94
CA ARG A 540 14.99 -7.94 -4.54
C ARG A 540 13.48 -8.07 -4.40
N ARG A 541 12.92 -7.68 -3.26
CA ARG A 541 11.47 -7.69 -3.04
C ARG A 541 10.76 -6.74 -3.99
N THR A 542 11.18 -5.46 -4.01
CA THR A 542 10.58 -4.44 -4.88
C THR A 542 10.72 -4.83 -6.35
N LEU A 543 11.90 -5.31 -6.78
CA LEU A 543 12.13 -5.74 -8.15
C LEU A 543 11.31 -6.98 -8.54
N GLY A 544 11.06 -7.89 -7.60
CA GLY A 544 10.16 -9.03 -7.79
C GLY A 544 8.70 -8.61 -7.95
N GLU A 545 8.22 -7.71 -7.09
CA GLU A 545 6.86 -7.13 -7.17
C GLU A 545 6.68 -6.36 -8.49
N THR A 546 7.62 -5.46 -8.84
CA THR A 546 7.58 -4.71 -10.10
C THR A 546 7.72 -5.61 -11.33
N SER A 547 8.49 -6.69 -11.25
CA SER A 547 8.58 -7.67 -12.35
C SER A 547 7.25 -8.38 -12.58
N LYS A 548 6.49 -8.70 -11.53
CA LYS A 548 5.13 -9.26 -11.66
C LYS A 548 4.23 -8.25 -12.38
N ASP A 549 4.26 -7.00 -11.97
CA ASP A 549 3.43 -5.93 -12.54
C ASP A 549 3.73 -5.71 -14.03
N VAL A 550 5.01 -5.67 -14.44
CA VAL A 550 5.41 -5.51 -15.84
C VAL A 550 4.94 -6.69 -16.72
N ILE A 551 4.96 -7.92 -16.20
CA ILE A 551 4.44 -9.08 -16.92
C ILE A 551 2.93 -8.95 -17.17
N LEU A 552 2.17 -8.52 -16.14
CA LEU A 552 0.73 -8.32 -16.27
C LEU A 552 0.40 -7.17 -17.23
N LEU A 553 1.17 -6.06 -17.21
CA LEU A 553 1.04 -4.96 -18.17
C LEU A 553 1.33 -5.39 -19.61
N GLU A 554 2.34 -6.23 -19.82
CA GLU A 554 2.65 -6.80 -21.13
C GLU A 554 1.48 -7.64 -21.66
N GLU A 555 0.90 -8.49 -20.81
CA GLU A 555 -0.29 -9.29 -21.15
C GLU A 555 -1.51 -8.41 -21.50
N ILE A 556 -1.75 -7.34 -20.72
CA ILE A 556 -2.85 -6.40 -20.97
C ILE A 556 -2.70 -5.72 -22.32
N LEU A 557 -1.49 -5.30 -22.68
CA LEU A 557 -1.23 -4.68 -23.99
C LEU A 557 -1.41 -5.66 -25.15
N VAL A 558 -1.21 -6.96 -24.93
CA VAL A 558 -1.54 -7.99 -25.92
C VAL A 558 -3.06 -8.08 -26.10
N TYR A 559 -3.83 -8.13 -25.02
CA TYR A 559 -5.30 -8.13 -25.10
C TYR A 559 -5.84 -6.87 -25.78
N LEU A 560 -5.32 -5.68 -25.45
CA LEU A 560 -5.70 -4.43 -26.10
C LEU A 560 -5.40 -4.43 -27.60
N LYS A 561 -4.24 -4.94 -27.99
CA LYS A 561 -3.88 -5.04 -29.41
C LYS A 561 -4.81 -6.01 -30.15
N GLU A 562 -5.01 -7.21 -29.61
CA GLU A 562 -5.92 -8.20 -30.20
C GLU A 562 -7.36 -7.66 -30.29
N SER A 563 -7.77 -6.90 -29.29
CA SER A 563 -9.08 -6.25 -29.23
C SER A 563 -9.35 -5.27 -30.37
N ILE A 564 -8.32 -4.53 -30.80
CA ILE A 564 -8.39 -3.59 -31.93
C ILE A 564 -8.33 -4.36 -33.26
N GLU A 565 -7.44 -5.35 -33.38
CA GLU A 565 -7.22 -6.09 -34.62
C GLU A 565 -8.35 -7.08 -34.97
N GLN A 566 -8.98 -7.70 -33.96
CA GLN A 566 -9.97 -8.77 -34.17
C GLN A 566 -11.42 -8.26 -34.30
N ASP A 567 -11.71 -7.01 -33.93
CA ASP A 567 -13.08 -6.50 -33.97
C ASP A 567 -13.45 -5.93 -35.34
N ALA A 568 -13.95 -6.82 -36.20
CA ALA A 568 -14.50 -6.43 -37.51
C ALA A 568 -15.69 -5.45 -37.42
N SER A 569 -16.36 -5.33 -36.27
CA SER A 569 -17.49 -4.42 -36.11
C SER A 569 -17.07 -2.97 -35.88
N ILE A 570 -15.86 -2.72 -35.36
CA ILE A 570 -15.29 -1.37 -35.21
C ILE A 570 -14.89 -0.76 -36.55
N HIS A 571 -14.59 -1.60 -37.56
CA HIS A 571 -14.24 -1.14 -38.90
C HIS A 571 -15.44 -1.11 -39.87
N ALA A 572 -16.65 -1.42 -39.39
CA ALA A 572 -17.83 -1.51 -40.23
C ALA A 572 -18.42 -0.12 -40.51
N THR A 573 -18.39 0.32 -41.76
CA THR A 573 -19.02 1.58 -42.15
C THR A 573 -20.55 1.47 -42.07
N PRO A 574 -21.24 2.44 -41.44
CA PRO A 574 -22.70 2.41 -41.34
C PRO A 574 -23.37 2.51 -42.73
N GLN A 575 -24.50 1.82 -42.86
CA GLN A 575 -25.27 1.78 -44.12
C GLN A 575 -26.18 3.00 -44.30
N THR A 576 -26.64 3.60 -43.20
CA THR A 576 -27.53 4.77 -43.17
C THR A 576 -26.78 6.05 -43.48
N GLU A 577 -27.40 6.99 -44.21
CA GLU A 577 -26.80 8.29 -44.54
C GLU A 577 -26.51 9.13 -43.30
N THR A 578 -27.48 9.20 -42.37
CA THR A 578 -27.33 9.84 -41.06
C THR A 578 -26.25 9.18 -40.20
N GLY A 579 -26.15 7.85 -40.25
CA GLY A 579 -25.09 7.11 -39.55
C GLY A 579 -23.71 7.38 -40.11
N ARG A 580 -23.55 7.51 -41.43
CA ARG A 580 -22.28 7.91 -42.06
C ARG A 580 -21.89 9.33 -41.70
N ARG A 581 -22.87 10.25 -41.64
CA ARG A 581 -22.62 11.61 -41.17
C ARG A 581 -22.10 11.59 -39.73
N LEU A 582 -22.79 10.88 -38.82
CA LEU A 582 -22.36 10.73 -37.43
C LEU A 582 -20.95 10.10 -37.32
N TYR A 583 -20.69 9.05 -38.09
CA TYR A 583 -19.37 8.40 -38.17
C TYR A 583 -18.25 9.39 -38.54
N SER A 584 -18.50 10.21 -39.56
CA SER A 584 -17.53 11.22 -40.01
C SER A 584 -17.36 12.37 -39.04
N LEU A 585 -18.46 12.80 -38.38
CA LEU A 585 -18.43 13.87 -37.38
C LEU A 585 -17.63 13.47 -36.15
N LEU A 586 -17.79 12.22 -35.69
CA LEU A 586 -17.05 11.70 -34.54
C LEU A 586 -15.59 11.34 -34.88
N GLY A 587 -15.20 11.33 -36.16
CA GLY A 587 -13.82 11.03 -36.56
C GLY A 587 -13.35 9.62 -36.17
N LEU A 588 -14.24 8.63 -36.19
CA LEU A 588 -13.98 7.29 -35.64
C LEU A 588 -12.80 6.58 -36.32
N ASP A 589 -12.60 6.78 -37.63
CA ASP A 589 -11.43 6.27 -38.37
C ASP A 589 -10.11 6.75 -37.77
N VAL A 590 -10.06 8.05 -37.42
CA VAL A 590 -8.87 8.69 -36.87
C VAL A 590 -8.62 8.18 -35.45
N MET A 591 -9.69 8.08 -34.64
CA MET A 591 -9.59 7.56 -33.27
C MET A 591 -9.04 6.12 -33.24
N ILE A 592 -9.48 5.26 -34.16
CA ILE A 592 -8.97 3.88 -34.25
C ILE A 592 -7.48 3.87 -34.61
N ALA A 593 -7.07 4.66 -35.61
CA ALA A 593 -5.67 4.73 -36.04
C ALA A 593 -4.76 5.27 -34.93
N ASP A 594 -5.21 6.31 -34.22
CA ASP A 594 -4.47 6.88 -33.09
C ASP A 594 -4.34 5.88 -31.93
N LEU A 595 -5.42 5.15 -31.62
CA LEU A 595 -5.43 4.12 -30.59
C LEU A 595 -4.44 2.99 -30.92
N GLU A 596 -4.40 2.52 -32.17
CA GLU A 596 -3.46 1.49 -32.63
C GLU A 596 -2.01 1.94 -32.45
N VAL A 597 -1.68 3.17 -32.87
CA VAL A 597 -0.33 3.74 -32.72
C VAL A 597 0.04 3.88 -31.24
N ARG A 598 -0.88 4.34 -30.37
CA ARG A 598 -0.65 4.47 -28.93
C ARG A 598 -0.36 3.13 -28.27
N VAL A 599 -1.13 2.08 -28.59
CA VAL A 599 -0.92 0.74 -28.03
C VAL A 599 0.43 0.17 -28.46
N LEU A 600 0.79 0.33 -29.74
CA LEU A 600 2.09 -0.12 -30.26
C LEU A 600 3.28 0.62 -29.63
N ASP A 601 3.11 1.90 -29.28
CA ASP A 601 4.13 2.66 -28.59
C ASP A 601 4.31 2.20 -27.14
N MET A 602 3.21 2.04 -26.38
CA MET A 602 3.25 1.54 -25.01
C MET A 602 3.89 0.15 -24.92
N GLN A 603 3.66 -0.74 -25.90
CA GLN A 603 4.34 -2.03 -25.96
C GLN A 603 5.86 -1.89 -25.99
N LYS A 604 6.39 -0.92 -26.75
CA LYS A 604 7.84 -0.67 -26.79
C LYS A 604 8.36 -0.18 -25.44
N ILE A 605 7.60 0.67 -24.75
CA ILE A 605 7.97 1.21 -23.43
C ILE A 605 8.01 0.08 -22.38
N VAL A 606 6.98 -0.78 -22.35
CA VAL A 606 6.94 -1.93 -21.42
C VAL A 606 8.07 -2.92 -21.70
N MET A 607 8.36 -3.21 -22.99
CA MET A 607 9.51 -4.04 -23.36
C MET A 607 10.85 -3.44 -22.93
N ALA A 608 10.98 -2.10 -22.93
CA ALA A 608 12.17 -1.42 -22.43
C ALA A 608 12.28 -1.55 -20.90
N ALA A 609 11.18 -1.32 -20.18
CA ALA A 609 11.11 -1.49 -18.72
C ALA A 609 11.45 -2.94 -18.31
N ARG A 610 10.98 -3.94 -19.06
CA ARG A 610 11.32 -5.35 -18.83
C ARG A 610 12.83 -5.60 -18.92
N LYS A 611 13.48 -5.09 -19.97
CA LYS A 611 14.95 -5.19 -20.13
C LYS A 611 15.70 -4.46 -19.03
N GLU A 612 15.18 -3.34 -18.55
CA GLU A 612 15.76 -2.62 -17.42
C GLU A 612 15.65 -3.43 -16.12
N ILE A 613 14.50 -4.07 -15.86
CA ILE A 613 14.35 -4.99 -14.72
C ILE A 613 15.39 -6.10 -14.78
N ASP A 614 15.56 -6.75 -15.94
CA ASP A 614 16.56 -7.81 -16.10
C ASP A 614 17.97 -7.30 -15.80
N ALA A 615 18.32 -6.08 -16.24
CA ALA A 615 19.61 -5.46 -15.94
C ALA A 615 19.77 -5.13 -14.44
N LEU A 616 18.73 -4.59 -13.79
CA LEU A 616 18.73 -4.31 -12.35
C LEU A 616 18.82 -5.59 -11.52
N GLN A 617 18.20 -6.69 -11.98
CA GLN A 617 18.28 -8.01 -11.32
C GLN A 617 19.72 -8.52 -11.32
N ILE A 618 20.40 -8.44 -12.49
CA ILE A 618 21.81 -8.83 -12.61
C ILE A 618 22.70 -7.99 -11.69
N MET A 619 22.46 -6.69 -11.59
CA MET A 619 23.22 -5.81 -10.67
C MET A 619 22.97 -6.17 -9.21
N ALA A 620 21.71 -6.41 -8.81
CA ALA A 620 21.36 -6.82 -7.45
C ALA A 620 21.99 -8.18 -7.09
N ASP A 621 22.05 -9.12 -8.02
CA ASP A 621 22.68 -10.41 -7.82
C ASP A 621 24.21 -10.30 -7.73
N THR A 622 24.82 -9.44 -8.53
CA THR A 622 26.27 -9.15 -8.46
C THR A 622 26.64 -8.55 -7.10
N ILE A 623 25.82 -7.63 -6.58
CA ILE A 623 26.00 -7.05 -5.24
C ILE A 623 25.85 -8.13 -4.17
N ALA A 624 24.82 -8.97 -4.27
CA ALA A 624 24.61 -10.05 -3.31
C ALA A 624 25.79 -11.06 -3.30
N GLU A 625 26.33 -11.38 -4.48
CA GLU A 625 27.50 -12.24 -4.63
C GLU A 625 28.77 -11.58 -4.06
N SER A 626 29.00 -10.30 -4.37
CA SER A 626 30.11 -9.52 -3.81
C SER A 626 30.05 -9.48 -2.28
N HIS A 627 28.88 -9.21 -1.72
CA HIS A 627 28.66 -9.22 -0.28
C HIS A 627 28.92 -10.62 0.32
N ALA A 628 28.45 -11.69 -0.34
CA ALA A 628 28.71 -13.06 0.10
C ALA A 628 30.21 -13.42 0.05
N LEU A 629 30.93 -12.98 -0.97
CA LEU A 629 32.38 -13.15 -1.11
C LEU A 629 33.13 -12.42 0.01
N ARG A 630 32.79 -11.15 0.28
CA ARG A 630 33.38 -10.36 1.37
C ARG A 630 33.21 -11.08 2.71
N VAL A 631 32.00 -11.54 3.01
CA VAL A 631 31.73 -12.33 4.22
C VAL A 631 32.56 -13.62 4.26
N HIS A 632 32.75 -14.30 3.12
CA HIS A 632 33.57 -15.51 3.06
C HIS A 632 35.05 -15.20 3.29
N GLU A 633 35.57 -14.10 2.74
CA GLU A 633 36.94 -13.65 2.97
C GLU A 633 37.19 -13.30 4.43
N ASP A 634 36.27 -12.59 5.07
CA ASP A 634 36.31 -12.27 6.49
C ASP A 634 36.31 -13.54 7.35
N ILE A 635 35.44 -14.50 7.04
CA ILE A 635 35.41 -15.80 7.72
C ILE A 635 36.73 -16.54 7.54
N ARG A 636 37.31 -16.53 6.34
CA ARG A 636 38.58 -17.22 6.06
C ARG A 636 39.74 -16.59 6.80
N GLY A 637 39.82 -15.24 6.82
CA GLY A 637 40.80 -14.47 7.58
C GLY A 637 40.73 -14.85 9.06
N ASN A 638 39.55 -14.67 9.67
CA ASN A 638 39.30 -14.97 11.08
C ASN A 638 39.52 -16.46 11.42
N SER A 639 39.13 -17.38 10.54
CA SER A 639 39.31 -18.82 10.78
C SER A 639 40.80 -19.19 10.82
N SER A 640 41.63 -18.57 9.99
CA SER A 640 43.07 -18.83 9.97
C SER A 640 43.75 -18.35 11.26
N GLU A 641 43.38 -17.16 11.75
CA GLU A 641 43.84 -16.63 13.03
C GLU A 641 43.34 -17.48 14.20
N MET A 642 42.06 -17.89 14.16
CA MET A 642 41.47 -18.77 15.17
C MET A 642 42.18 -20.12 15.22
N LEU A 643 42.52 -20.72 14.08
CA LEU A 643 43.29 -21.96 14.02
C LEU A 643 44.70 -21.81 14.61
N MET A 644 45.37 -20.69 14.33
CA MET A 644 46.67 -20.38 14.94
C MET A 644 46.55 -20.23 16.46
N GLN A 645 45.52 -19.52 16.94
CA GLN A 645 45.25 -19.38 18.37
C GLN A 645 44.90 -20.71 19.02
N MET A 646 44.05 -21.54 18.40
CA MET A 646 43.72 -22.89 18.90
C MET A 646 44.96 -23.78 18.99
N LYS A 647 45.84 -23.75 17.98
CA LYS A 647 47.09 -24.51 17.99
C LYS A 647 48.05 -24.01 19.07
N SER A 648 48.08 -22.71 19.34
CA SER A 648 48.86 -22.14 20.45
C SER A 648 48.27 -22.56 21.80
N ASN A 649 46.96 -22.40 21.99
CA ASN A 649 46.26 -22.73 23.24
C ASN A 649 46.33 -24.21 23.58
N THR A 650 46.20 -25.11 22.60
CA THR A 650 46.33 -26.57 22.83
C THR A 650 47.74 -26.95 23.29
N LYS A 651 48.78 -26.34 22.71
CA LYS A 651 50.16 -26.50 23.15
C LYS A 651 50.38 -25.94 24.56
N GLN A 652 49.88 -24.74 24.83
CA GLN A 652 49.97 -24.12 26.17
C GLN A 652 49.24 -24.98 27.22
N GLY A 653 48.03 -25.45 26.92
CA GLY A 653 47.26 -26.32 27.81
C GLY A 653 47.98 -27.63 28.11
N THR A 654 48.54 -28.29 27.09
CA THR A 654 49.30 -29.54 27.29
C THR A 654 50.57 -29.30 28.11
N SER A 655 51.29 -28.19 27.84
CA SER A 655 52.45 -27.80 28.62
C SER A 655 52.09 -27.54 30.09
N LEU A 656 50.92 -26.96 30.36
CA LEU A 656 50.47 -26.62 31.71
C LEU A 656 50.13 -27.89 32.52
N TYR A 657 49.49 -28.89 31.90
CA TYR A 657 49.26 -30.20 32.54
C TYR A 657 50.57 -30.96 32.84
N VAL A 658 51.57 -30.89 31.94
CA VAL A 658 52.89 -31.48 32.20
C VAL A 658 53.58 -30.78 33.38
N MET A 659 53.50 -29.45 33.43
CA MET A 659 54.10 -28.66 34.49
C MET A 659 53.43 -28.94 35.86
N LEU A 660 52.10 -29.11 35.87
CA LEU A 660 51.34 -29.52 37.06
C LEU A 660 51.84 -30.86 37.61
N PHE A 661 52.09 -31.84 36.75
CA PHE A 661 52.59 -33.16 37.16
C PHE A 661 54.00 -33.12 37.76
N VAL A 662 54.86 -32.24 37.23
CA VAL A 662 56.21 -32.01 37.77
C VAL A 662 56.13 -31.31 39.13
N PHE A 663 55.36 -30.23 39.24
CA PHE A 663 55.19 -29.51 40.52
C PHE A 663 54.49 -30.34 41.60
N SER A 664 53.52 -31.18 41.24
CA SER A 664 52.91 -32.12 42.18
C SER A 664 53.91 -33.17 42.68
N GLY A 665 54.92 -33.50 41.87
CA GLY A 665 56.05 -34.33 42.29
C GLY A 665 56.91 -33.65 43.35
N ILE A 666 57.35 -32.42 43.08
CA ILE A 666 58.14 -31.64 44.03
C ILE A 666 57.38 -31.48 45.36
N LEU A 667 56.10 -31.11 45.30
CA LEU A 667 55.26 -30.95 46.49
C LEU A 667 55.05 -32.27 47.24
N ALA A 668 54.90 -33.40 46.54
CA ALA A 668 54.78 -34.71 47.18
C ALA A 668 56.06 -35.09 47.93
N PHE A 669 57.23 -34.87 47.33
CA PHE A 669 58.51 -35.13 47.98
C PHE A 669 58.75 -34.19 49.17
N GLU A 670 58.42 -32.90 49.06
CA GLU A 670 58.51 -31.95 50.18
C GLU A 670 57.56 -32.29 51.33
N LEU A 671 56.32 -32.71 51.03
CA LEU A 671 55.36 -33.13 52.04
C LEU A 671 55.86 -34.38 52.79
N LEU A 672 56.41 -35.33 52.04
CA LEU A 672 56.94 -36.58 52.56
C LEU A 672 58.20 -36.32 53.39
N ASP A 673 59.09 -35.44 52.95
CA ASP A 673 60.26 -34.98 53.71
C ASP A 673 59.85 -34.24 54.99
N ARG A 674 58.86 -33.34 54.93
CA ARG A 674 58.33 -32.63 56.12
C ARG A 674 57.68 -33.59 57.13
N LEU A 675 56.99 -34.62 56.65
CA LEU A 675 56.37 -35.67 57.47
C LEU A 675 57.37 -36.70 57.98
N THR A 676 58.62 -36.72 57.51
CA THR A 676 59.59 -37.76 57.89
C THR A 676 60.92 -37.22 58.42
N GLY A 677 61.14 -35.91 58.34
CA GLY A 677 62.32 -35.21 58.84
C GLY A 677 62.40 -35.12 60.37
N GLU A 678 63.45 -34.46 60.85
CA GLU A 678 63.94 -34.51 62.25
C GLU A 678 62.93 -34.04 63.34
N TRP A 679 61.81 -33.42 62.95
CA TRP A 679 60.76 -32.93 63.86
C TRP A 679 59.44 -33.71 63.75
N SER A 680 59.48 -34.96 63.29
CA SER A 680 58.29 -35.77 62.97
C SER A 680 57.95 -36.90 63.98
N VAL A 681 56.70 -37.38 63.91
CA VAL A 681 56.08 -38.59 64.51
C VAL A 681 56.97 -39.84 64.40
N VAL A 682 57.91 -39.87 63.45
CA VAL A 682 58.85 -40.97 63.18
C VAL A 682 59.78 -41.31 64.35
N HIS A 683 59.97 -40.40 65.32
CA HIS A 683 60.76 -40.66 66.53
C HIS A 683 59.97 -41.30 67.71
N THR A 684 58.67 -41.55 67.55
CA THR A 684 57.89 -42.29 68.55
C THR A 684 58.15 -43.80 68.44
N GLU A 685 58.15 -44.53 69.58
CA GLU A 685 58.55 -45.95 69.62
C GLU A 685 57.70 -46.85 68.69
N TRP A 686 56.40 -46.56 68.56
CA TRP A 686 55.50 -47.31 67.68
C TRP A 686 55.75 -47.02 66.19
N ALA A 687 56.13 -45.80 65.81
CA ALA A 687 56.40 -45.45 64.41
C ALA A 687 57.72 -46.06 63.93
N ARG A 688 58.72 -46.16 64.82
CA ARG A 688 60.02 -46.74 64.49
C ARG A 688 59.92 -48.24 64.18
N SER A 689 59.16 -48.98 64.99
CA SER A 689 58.99 -50.44 64.81
C SER A 689 58.12 -50.82 63.62
N TYR A 690 57.08 -50.04 63.31
CA TYR A 690 56.10 -50.40 62.28
C TYR A 690 56.29 -49.68 60.93
N ILE A 691 56.99 -48.53 60.89
CA ILE A 691 57.12 -47.70 59.68
C ILE A 691 58.59 -47.57 59.26
N VAL A 692 59.51 -47.25 60.17
CA VAL A 692 60.92 -46.97 59.83
C VAL A 692 61.70 -48.23 59.46
N ASP A 693 61.67 -49.26 60.32
CA ASP A 693 62.46 -50.47 60.12
C ASP A 693 62.01 -51.34 58.92
N PRO A 694 60.70 -51.49 58.62
CA PRO A 694 60.26 -52.30 57.48
C PRO A 694 60.33 -51.56 56.13
N PHE A 695 60.11 -50.24 56.12
CA PHE A 695 59.87 -49.48 54.88
C PHE A 695 60.92 -48.40 54.57
N MET A 696 61.44 -47.63 55.55
CA MET A 696 62.40 -46.54 55.29
C MET A 696 63.85 -47.01 55.15
N ASN A 697 64.28 -48.04 55.92
CA ASN A 697 65.67 -48.54 55.87
C ASN A 697 66.03 -49.28 54.57
N LYS A 698 65.05 -49.60 53.71
CA LYS A 698 65.26 -50.22 52.39
C LYS A 698 65.06 -49.16 51.30
N PRO A 699 66.12 -48.68 50.63
CA PRO A 699 66.04 -47.58 49.66
C PRO A 699 65.02 -47.81 48.54
N LEU A 700 64.88 -49.06 48.09
CA LEU A 700 64.00 -49.42 46.98
C LEU A 700 62.51 -49.46 47.40
N VAL A 701 62.22 -49.85 48.65
CA VAL A 701 60.85 -49.86 49.19
C VAL A 701 60.40 -48.43 49.47
N TRP A 702 61.29 -47.60 50.00
CA TRP A 702 61.04 -46.18 50.23
C TRP A 702 60.79 -45.40 48.93
N PHE A 703 61.53 -45.71 47.87
CA PHE A 703 61.33 -45.14 46.55
C PHE A 703 59.94 -45.48 45.98
N ILE A 704 59.51 -46.74 46.09
CA ILE A 704 58.16 -47.16 45.63
C ILE A 704 57.07 -46.44 46.43
N LEU A 705 57.21 -46.34 47.75
CA LEU A 705 56.27 -45.61 48.59
C LEU A 705 56.20 -44.12 48.20
N SER A 706 57.35 -43.50 47.93
CA SER A 706 57.42 -42.11 47.48
C SER A 706 56.75 -41.88 46.13
N LEU A 707 56.89 -42.83 45.19
CA LEU A 707 56.17 -42.79 43.91
C LEU A 707 54.65 -42.97 44.08
N VAL A 708 54.21 -43.79 45.04
CA VAL A 708 52.77 -43.95 45.36
C VAL A 708 52.20 -42.66 45.97
N VAL A 709 52.94 -42.00 46.86
CA VAL A 709 52.53 -40.69 47.42
C VAL A 709 52.49 -39.63 46.31
N TRP A 710 53.47 -39.58 45.42
CA TRP A 710 53.44 -38.69 44.26
C TRP A 710 52.22 -38.94 43.37
N ALA A 711 51.93 -40.20 43.02
CA ALA A 711 50.74 -40.55 42.25
C ALA A 711 49.44 -40.13 42.97
N GLY A 712 49.38 -40.26 44.30
CA GLY A 712 48.28 -39.78 45.12
C GLY A 712 48.09 -38.26 45.07
N VAL A 713 49.16 -37.50 45.29
CA VAL A 713 49.14 -36.02 45.21
C VAL A 713 48.82 -35.53 43.80
N ALA A 714 49.39 -36.16 42.77
CA ALA A 714 49.09 -35.87 41.38
C ALA A 714 47.61 -36.13 41.04
N CYS A 715 47.02 -37.21 41.57
CA CYS A 715 45.59 -37.51 41.41
C CYS A 715 44.69 -36.46 42.08
N VAL A 716 45.04 -36.01 43.29
CA VAL A 716 44.32 -34.93 43.98
C VAL A 716 44.41 -33.61 43.22
N MET A 717 45.62 -33.23 42.77
CA MET A 717 45.81 -32.01 41.97
C MET A 717 45.10 -32.08 40.62
N TYR A 718 45.10 -33.23 39.97
CA TYR A 718 44.34 -33.47 38.75
C TYR A 718 42.84 -33.33 38.97
N TYR A 719 42.31 -33.88 40.07
CA TYR A 719 40.89 -33.74 40.42
C TYR A 719 40.50 -32.29 40.68
N LEU A 720 41.31 -31.53 41.45
CA LEU A 720 41.08 -30.12 41.72
C LEU A 720 41.13 -29.28 40.44
N THR A 721 42.11 -29.54 39.56
CA THR A 721 42.23 -28.83 38.27
C THR A 721 41.03 -29.13 37.39
N ARG A 722 40.60 -30.39 37.30
CA ARG A 722 39.39 -30.78 36.57
C ARG A 722 38.13 -30.12 37.13
N GLU A 723 38.03 -29.91 38.44
CA GLU A 723 36.90 -29.21 39.05
C GLU A 723 36.92 -27.69 38.76
N ILE A 724 38.11 -27.09 38.60
CA ILE A 724 38.27 -25.70 38.16
C ILE A 724 37.97 -25.56 36.67
N ASP A 725 38.41 -26.51 35.85
CA ASP A 725 38.11 -26.59 34.42
C ASP A 725 36.59 -26.76 34.20
N ASP A 726 35.92 -27.64 34.95
CA ASP A 726 34.46 -27.79 34.87
C ASP A 726 33.70 -26.51 35.28
N LYS A 727 34.28 -25.69 36.16
CA LYS A 727 33.74 -24.37 36.53
C LYS A 727 33.89 -23.31 35.45
N SER A 728 34.84 -23.46 34.53
CA SER A 728 35.16 -22.45 33.50
C SER A 728 34.81 -22.89 32.07
N ALA A 729 34.62 -24.18 31.81
CA ALA A 729 34.46 -24.73 30.47
C ALA A 729 33.06 -24.56 29.85
N GLY A 730 32.01 -24.34 30.66
CA GLY A 730 30.67 -24.14 30.13
C GLY A 730 30.48 -22.70 29.66
N ALA A 731 30.07 -22.49 28.41
CA ALA A 731 29.64 -21.19 27.92
C ALA A 731 28.32 -21.31 27.16
N ILE A 732 27.47 -20.31 27.29
CA ILE A 732 26.30 -20.11 26.44
C ILE A 732 26.58 -18.83 25.66
N SER A 733 26.77 -18.96 24.36
CA SER A 733 26.85 -17.83 23.44
C SER A 733 25.55 -17.73 22.66
N TYR A 734 25.00 -16.52 22.58
CA TYR A 734 23.80 -16.23 21.83
C TYR A 734 24.04 -15.00 20.96
N ARG A 735 24.04 -15.21 19.65
CA ARG A 735 24.26 -14.17 18.64
C ARG A 735 22.92 -13.78 18.03
N ILE A 736 22.65 -12.48 18.01
CA ILE A 736 21.39 -11.90 17.58
C ILE A 736 21.69 -10.90 16.46
N LYS A 737 21.17 -11.17 15.26
CA LYS A 737 21.14 -10.21 14.17
C LYS A 737 20.01 -9.22 14.40
N VAL A 738 20.32 -7.92 14.37
CA VAL A 738 19.39 -6.84 14.68
C VAL A 738 19.05 -6.04 13.41
N ASN A 739 20.05 -5.49 12.72
CA ASN A 739 19.89 -4.62 11.54
C ASN A 739 18.82 -3.52 11.73
N LYS A 740 18.89 -2.78 12.84
CA LYS A 740 17.94 -1.70 13.18
C LYS A 740 18.64 -0.36 13.36
N PRO A 741 17.96 0.76 13.06
CA PRO A 741 18.51 2.09 13.30
C PRO A 741 18.76 2.31 14.81
N LEU A 742 19.80 3.07 15.11
CA LEU A 742 20.39 3.27 16.42
C LEU A 742 20.60 4.78 16.64
N ASN A 743 20.27 5.26 17.84
CA ASN A 743 20.69 6.60 18.27
C ASN A 743 22.09 6.54 18.89
N VAL A 744 23.10 6.99 18.14
CA VAL A 744 24.52 6.96 18.55
C VAL A 744 24.76 7.80 19.82
N ASP A 745 24.16 9.00 19.92
CA ASP A 745 24.32 9.87 21.10
C ASP A 745 23.74 9.25 22.38
N ALA A 746 22.64 8.49 22.25
CA ALA A 746 22.05 7.77 23.37
C ALA A 746 22.89 6.54 23.75
N LEU A 747 23.47 5.85 22.76
CA LEU A 747 24.38 4.73 22.98
C LEU A 747 25.64 5.16 23.71
N ASP A 748 26.24 6.30 23.35
CA ASP A 748 27.44 6.82 24.03
C ASP A 748 27.15 7.10 25.51
N LYS A 749 25.99 7.69 25.83
CA LYS A 749 25.55 7.90 27.21
C LYS A 749 25.30 6.59 27.94
N TYR A 750 24.76 5.59 27.25
CA TYR A 750 24.53 4.26 27.81
C TYR A 750 25.84 3.53 28.13
N LEU A 751 26.81 3.56 27.21
CA LEU A 751 28.12 2.92 27.36
C LEU A 751 29.00 3.60 28.42
N ALA A 752 28.82 4.89 28.67
CA ALA A 752 29.60 5.64 29.67
C ALA A 752 29.51 5.08 31.10
N PHE A 753 28.43 4.36 31.45
CA PHE A 753 28.23 3.76 32.77
C PHE A 753 28.59 2.27 32.82
N LYS A 754 29.13 1.69 31.74
CA LYS A 754 29.43 0.25 31.63
C LYS A 754 30.94 -0.03 31.74
N SER A 755 31.29 -1.20 32.29
CA SER A 755 32.69 -1.63 32.43
C SER A 755 33.20 -2.31 31.16
N ILE A 756 33.65 -1.48 30.22
CA ILE A 756 34.16 -1.90 28.90
C ILE A 756 35.43 -2.75 29.04
N ILE A 757 35.40 -3.96 28.48
CA ILE A 757 36.51 -4.91 28.42
C ILE A 757 37.42 -4.58 27.23
N GLY A 758 36.83 -4.19 26.09
CA GLY A 758 37.57 -3.88 24.88
C GLY A 758 36.71 -3.26 23.79
N GLU A 759 37.35 -2.44 22.97
CA GLU A 759 36.77 -1.81 21.80
C GLU A 759 37.65 -2.09 20.59
N ASP A 760 37.04 -2.56 19.52
CA ASP A 760 37.70 -2.73 18.22
C ASP A 760 36.90 -1.98 17.17
N GLY A 761 37.59 -1.36 16.21
CA GLY A 761 36.97 -0.64 15.12
C GLY A 761 37.59 -1.06 13.78
N VAL A 762 36.75 -1.25 12.78
CA VAL A 762 37.16 -1.41 11.38
C VAL A 762 36.48 -0.31 10.59
N ALA A 763 37.28 0.62 10.08
CA ALA A 763 36.81 1.67 9.18
C ALA A 763 37.21 1.31 7.75
N ASP A 764 36.21 1.27 6.88
CA ASP A 764 36.34 1.18 5.43
C ASP A 764 35.99 2.55 4.79
N GLU A 765 36.13 2.70 3.48
CA GLU A 765 35.67 3.93 2.79
C GLU A 765 34.15 4.13 2.98
N ASP A 766 33.40 3.03 2.97
CA ASP A 766 31.94 3.05 2.96
C ASP A 766 31.30 2.86 4.35
N THR A 767 31.81 1.98 5.21
CA THR A 767 31.22 1.70 6.54
C THR A 767 32.24 1.85 7.68
N THR A 768 31.77 2.25 8.87
CA THR A 768 32.61 2.34 10.07
C THR A 768 32.04 1.45 11.16
N LEU A 769 32.51 0.21 11.19
CA LEU A 769 32.06 -0.79 12.15
C LEU A 769 32.81 -0.62 13.46
N GLN A 770 32.07 -0.44 14.55
CA GLN A 770 32.59 -0.45 15.90
C GLN A 770 32.04 -1.64 16.67
N ARG A 771 32.94 -2.28 17.39
CA ARG A 771 32.68 -3.43 18.23
C ARG A 771 33.06 -3.11 19.66
N VAL A 772 32.07 -3.07 20.54
CA VAL A 772 32.27 -2.77 21.96
C VAL A 772 31.89 -3.97 22.79
N ARG A 773 32.77 -4.39 23.68
CA ARG A 773 32.57 -5.54 24.56
C ARG A 773 32.69 -5.13 26.03
N TRP A 774 31.72 -5.47 26.86
CA TRP A 774 31.73 -5.18 28.30
C TRP A 774 31.14 -6.33 29.12
N GLN A 775 31.38 -6.31 30.43
CA GLN A 775 30.79 -7.27 31.37
C GLN A 775 29.72 -6.57 32.22
N GLU A 776 28.55 -7.20 32.36
CA GLU A 776 27.51 -6.70 33.25
C GLU A 776 27.85 -6.92 34.72
N GLU A 777 27.45 -5.97 35.59
CA GLU A 777 27.76 -5.99 37.02
C GLU A 777 26.55 -6.40 37.90
N ASP A 778 25.32 -6.27 37.38
CA ASP A 778 24.11 -6.51 38.16
C ASP A 778 23.75 -8.00 38.28
N ILE A 779 24.23 -8.62 39.35
CA ILE A 779 24.00 -10.04 39.67
C ILE A 779 22.50 -10.36 39.81
N THR A 780 21.67 -9.42 40.27
CA THR A 780 20.25 -9.66 40.54
C THR A 780 19.43 -9.71 39.26
N ARG A 781 19.72 -8.82 38.31
CA ARG A 781 19.06 -8.74 37.00
C ARG A 781 19.27 -9.99 36.14
N TRP A 782 20.40 -10.67 36.32
CA TRP A 782 20.81 -11.81 35.48
C TRP A 782 20.79 -13.16 36.22
N GLU A 783 20.00 -13.28 37.30
CA GLU A 783 19.80 -14.50 38.12
C GLU A 783 21.12 -15.18 38.56
N GLY A 784 22.11 -14.38 38.93
CA GLY A 784 23.40 -14.88 39.40
C GLY A 784 24.46 -15.10 38.33
N TYR A 785 24.16 -14.81 37.05
CA TYR A 785 25.15 -14.80 35.98
C TYR A 785 25.61 -13.38 35.65
N LEU A 786 26.85 -13.22 35.17
CA LEU A 786 27.37 -11.93 34.71
C LEU A 786 27.63 -12.06 33.21
N PRO A 787 26.67 -11.68 32.34
CA PRO A 787 26.85 -11.80 30.91
C PRO A 787 27.93 -10.84 30.40
N ILE A 788 28.69 -11.34 29.43
CA ILE A 788 29.58 -10.53 28.61
C ILE A 788 28.81 -10.19 27.35
N ILE A 789 28.63 -8.90 27.10
CA ILE A 789 27.87 -8.36 25.98
C ILE A 789 28.86 -7.77 24.98
N GLU A 790 28.66 -8.07 23.70
CA GLU A 790 29.41 -7.53 22.58
C GLU A 790 28.41 -6.95 21.58
N LEU A 791 28.52 -5.65 21.32
CA LEU A 791 27.73 -4.92 20.32
C LEU A 791 28.57 -4.65 19.09
N VAL A 792 28.00 -4.87 17.91
CA VAL A 792 28.55 -4.45 16.62
C VAL A 792 27.58 -3.47 15.98
N TYR A 793 28.03 -2.25 15.75
CA TYR A 793 27.23 -1.18 15.16
C TYR A 793 28.02 -0.36 14.14
N ASP A 794 27.31 0.24 13.20
CA ASP A 794 27.89 1.19 12.24
C ASP A 794 27.70 2.62 12.74
N ILE A 795 28.81 3.33 12.98
CA ILE A 795 28.82 4.72 13.45
C ILE A 795 28.33 5.68 12.35
N LYS A 796 28.73 5.45 11.09
CA LYS A 796 28.52 6.37 9.98
C LYS A 796 27.05 6.42 9.56
N HIS A 797 26.39 5.27 9.54
CA HIS A 797 24.98 5.15 9.15
C HIS A 797 24.02 5.01 10.35
N GLY A 798 24.54 4.81 11.57
CA GLY A 798 23.72 4.72 12.78
C GLY A 798 22.87 3.45 12.83
N PHE A 799 23.46 2.28 12.56
CA PHE A 799 22.75 0.99 12.61
C PHE A 799 23.36 0.03 13.63
N LEU A 800 22.52 -0.60 14.44
CA LEU A 800 22.90 -1.75 15.26
C LEU A 800 22.78 -3.03 14.42
N LEU A 801 23.92 -3.69 14.17
CA LEU A 801 24.00 -4.85 13.28
C LEU A 801 23.84 -6.16 14.04
N ASP A 802 24.72 -6.41 15.01
CA ASP A 802 24.81 -7.66 15.75
C ASP A 802 24.97 -7.43 17.26
N VAL A 803 24.36 -8.31 18.06
CA VAL A 803 24.55 -8.38 19.52
C VAL A 803 24.95 -9.80 19.89
N HIS A 804 26.06 -9.97 20.58
CA HIS A 804 26.48 -11.25 21.13
C HIS A 804 26.42 -11.22 22.66
N LEU A 805 25.68 -12.17 23.23
CA LEU A 805 25.55 -12.36 24.67
C LEU A 805 26.24 -13.66 25.04
N THR A 806 27.26 -13.58 25.89
CA THR A 806 28.02 -14.76 26.34
C THR A 806 27.96 -14.89 27.86
N ILE A 807 27.57 -16.07 28.36
CA ILE A 807 27.54 -16.39 29.78
C ILE A 807 28.43 -17.59 30.06
N SER A 808 29.34 -17.44 31.02
CA SER A 808 30.11 -18.55 31.59
C SER A 808 29.29 -19.32 32.63
N ARG A 809 29.30 -20.65 32.55
CA ARG A 809 28.64 -21.59 33.48
C ARG A 809 29.52 -22.82 33.74
N ARG A 810 29.12 -23.62 34.75
CA ARG A 810 29.63 -24.98 34.89
C ARG A 810 29.15 -25.87 33.75
N ALA A 811 30.03 -26.68 33.16
CA ALA A 811 29.64 -27.58 32.08
C ALA A 811 28.70 -28.68 32.56
N SER A 812 28.90 -29.17 33.79
CA SER A 812 28.13 -30.24 34.44
C SER A 812 26.71 -29.90 34.89
N ALA A 813 26.32 -28.61 34.96
CA ALA A 813 24.99 -28.19 35.42
C ALA A 813 24.15 -27.58 34.27
N PRO A 814 22.84 -27.88 34.19
CA PRO A 814 21.95 -27.25 33.23
C PRO A 814 21.80 -25.75 33.51
N ALA A 815 21.63 -24.96 32.46
CA ALA A 815 21.52 -23.50 32.55
C ALA A 815 20.21 -23.09 33.23
N LYS A 816 20.27 -22.15 34.18
CA LYS A 816 19.04 -21.56 34.76
C LYS A 816 18.42 -20.52 33.82
N LEU A 817 19.25 -19.69 33.17
CA LEU A 817 18.78 -18.71 32.20
C LEU A 817 18.75 -19.28 30.78
N ARG A 818 17.62 -19.11 30.09
CA ARG A 818 17.50 -19.42 28.66
C ARG A 818 17.99 -18.25 27.80
N PRO A 819 18.53 -18.52 26.59
CA PRO A 819 18.98 -17.47 25.67
C PRO A 819 17.89 -16.45 25.31
N GLU A 820 16.63 -16.87 25.24
CA GLU A 820 15.48 -15.99 24.93
C GLU A 820 15.25 -14.95 26.05
N THR A 821 15.36 -15.36 27.31
CA THR A 821 15.22 -14.47 28.46
C THR A 821 16.34 -13.43 28.49
N LEU A 822 17.54 -13.80 28.05
CA LEU A 822 18.67 -12.86 27.91
C LEU A 822 18.37 -11.77 26.89
N LYS A 823 17.88 -12.19 25.72
CA LYS A 823 17.48 -11.29 24.65
C LYS A 823 16.44 -10.28 25.13
N ILE A 824 15.36 -10.75 25.75
CA ILE A 824 14.29 -9.88 26.24
C ILE A 824 14.86 -8.84 27.23
N ARG A 825 15.58 -9.29 28.25
CA ARG A 825 16.14 -8.40 29.29
C ARG A 825 17.10 -7.35 28.73
N PHE A 826 17.88 -7.71 27.71
CA PHE A 826 18.83 -6.81 27.08
C PHE A 826 18.15 -5.77 26.18
N PHE A 827 17.23 -6.19 25.30
CA PHE A 827 16.55 -5.23 24.41
C PHE A 827 15.58 -4.32 25.16
N THR A 828 14.99 -4.76 26.28
CA THR A 828 14.26 -3.88 27.19
C THR A 828 15.17 -2.79 27.78
N GLU A 829 16.44 -3.10 28.07
CA GLU A 829 17.40 -2.11 28.56
C GLU A 829 17.75 -1.06 27.51
N LEU A 830 18.01 -1.48 26.27
CA LEU A 830 18.29 -0.57 25.16
C LEU A 830 17.09 0.35 24.86
N GLN A 831 15.87 -0.16 25.06
CA GLN A 831 14.64 0.63 24.96
C GLN A 831 14.54 1.65 26.10
N GLU A 832 14.78 1.24 27.35
CA GLU A 832 14.80 2.15 28.51
C GLU A 832 15.85 3.26 28.37
N ALA A 833 16.99 2.93 27.76
CA ALA A 833 18.08 3.87 27.46
C ALA A 833 17.84 4.74 26.21
N ALA A 834 16.70 4.59 25.53
CA ALA A 834 16.36 5.28 24.28
C ALA A 834 17.38 5.10 23.14
N VAL A 835 18.12 3.97 23.15
CA VAL A 835 19.07 3.60 22.10
C VAL A 835 18.34 3.07 20.86
N LEU A 836 17.25 2.33 21.10
CA LEU A 836 16.32 1.81 20.09
C LEU A 836 14.92 2.41 20.32
N THR A 837 14.17 2.57 19.24
CA THR A 837 12.75 2.95 19.35
C THR A 837 11.94 1.81 20.00
N PRO A 838 10.82 2.11 20.69
CA PRO A 838 9.95 1.09 21.29
C PRO A 838 9.46 0.05 20.27
N GLU A 839 9.16 0.50 19.05
CA GLU A 839 8.70 -0.35 17.95
C GLU A 839 9.82 -1.28 17.45
N ASP A 840 11.03 -0.75 17.24
CA ASP A 840 12.15 -1.56 16.78
C ASP A 840 12.59 -2.59 17.84
N ALA A 841 12.65 -2.19 19.11
CA ALA A 841 12.93 -3.11 20.21
C ALA A 841 11.86 -4.22 20.28
N ALA A 842 10.58 -3.87 20.16
CA ALA A 842 9.48 -4.83 20.14
C ALA A 842 9.60 -5.81 18.96
N THR A 843 9.92 -5.35 17.75
CA THR A 843 10.08 -6.25 16.59
C THR A 843 11.19 -7.29 16.78
N VAL A 844 12.30 -6.88 17.40
CA VAL A 844 13.40 -7.79 17.72
C VAL A 844 12.96 -8.79 18.79
N ILE A 845 12.23 -8.36 19.82
CA ILE A 845 11.71 -9.19 20.91
C ILE A 845 10.64 -10.19 20.41
N ASP A 846 9.73 -9.77 19.54
CA ASP A 846 8.52 -10.49 19.13
C ASP A 846 8.76 -11.57 18.06
N ASN A 847 9.87 -11.49 17.30
CA ASN A 847 10.33 -12.56 16.40
C ASN A 847 10.55 -13.92 17.10
N THR A 848 10.57 -13.93 18.43
CA THR A 848 10.67 -15.13 19.28
C THR A 848 9.30 -15.80 19.51
N ARG A 849 8.17 -15.10 19.32
CA ARG A 849 6.80 -15.62 19.55
C ARG A 849 6.22 -16.41 18.37
N ARG A 850 6.53 -16.04 17.12
CA ARG A 850 6.00 -16.71 15.91
C ARG A 850 6.47 -18.16 15.73
N MET A 851 7.61 -18.55 16.31
CA MET A 851 8.08 -19.95 16.31
C MET A 851 7.27 -20.85 17.26
N ARG A 852 6.76 -20.33 18.39
CA ARG A 852 5.90 -21.11 19.31
C ARG A 852 4.47 -21.25 18.79
N MET A 853 3.90 -20.19 18.23
CA MET A 853 2.55 -20.29 17.65
C MET A 853 2.46 -21.35 16.56
N LYS A 854 3.53 -21.64 15.81
CA LYS A 854 3.56 -22.69 14.78
C LYS A 854 3.73 -24.12 15.32
N THR A 855 4.14 -24.26 16.59
CA THR A 855 4.34 -25.56 17.23
C THR A 855 3.16 -25.93 18.13
N ASP A 856 2.45 -24.92 18.66
CA ASP A 856 1.30 -25.10 19.56
C ASP A 856 -0.06 -25.02 18.84
N THR A 857 -0.14 -24.65 17.56
CA THR A 857 -1.41 -24.59 16.79
C THR A 857 -1.97 -25.96 16.39
N VAL A 858 -1.36 -27.08 16.77
CA VAL A 858 -1.90 -28.42 16.48
C VAL A 858 -2.92 -28.88 17.52
N GLU A 859 -2.93 -28.30 18.73
CA GLU A 859 -3.87 -28.73 19.77
C GLU A 859 -4.40 -27.52 20.53
N GLN A 860 -5.48 -26.92 20.02
CA GLN A 860 -6.66 -26.48 20.79
C GLN A 860 -7.50 -25.52 19.95
N HIS A 861 -8.57 -26.06 19.37
CA HIS A 861 -9.79 -25.32 19.14
C HIS A 861 -10.86 -25.82 20.13
N ALA A 862 -11.81 -24.94 20.41
CA ALA A 862 -13.06 -25.12 21.17
C ALA A 862 -12.99 -24.84 22.68
N THR A 863 -13.41 -23.63 23.08
CA THR A 863 -14.79 -23.36 23.56
C THR A 863 -14.87 -21.94 24.17
N GLU A 864 -15.62 -21.05 23.52
CA GLU A 864 -16.12 -19.82 24.14
C GLU A 864 -17.38 -20.11 24.98
N GLY A 865 -17.59 -19.34 26.05
CA GLY A 865 -18.95 -19.10 26.54
C GLY A 865 -19.25 -19.21 28.05
N VAL A 866 -18.33 -18.93 28.97
CA VAL A 866 -18.66 -18.40 30.32
C VAL A 866 -17.48 -17.52 30.78
N ALA A 867 -17.70 -16.25 31.10
CA ALA A 867 -16.65 -15.37 31.63
C ALA A 867 -16.21 -15.85 33.03
N VAL A 868 -15.22 -16.74 33.06
CA VAL A 868 -14.61 -17.22 34.29
C VAL A 868 -13.85 -16.06 34.94
N CYS A 869 -13.92 -15.89 36.27
CA CYS A 869 -13.23 -14.82 37.01
C CYS A 869 -12.42 -15.39 38.18
N LEU A 870 -11.39 -14.67 38.65
CA LEU A 870 -10.69 -14.92 39.91
C LEU A 870 -11.09 -13.90 40.97
N LYS A 871 -11.08 -14.30 42.24
CA LYS A 871 -11.46 -13.46 43.38
C LYS A 871 -10.22 -13.05 44.15
N VAL A 872 -9.92 -11.76 44.24
CA VAL A 872 -8.69 -11.23 44.86
C VAL A 872 -9.02 -10.35 46.05
N LYS A 873 -8.34 -10.52 47.19
CA LYS A 873 -8.48 -9.66 48.38
C LYS A 873 -7.14 -9.39 49.07
N VAL A 874 -7.07 -8.33 49.87
CA VAL A 874 -5.95 -8.07 50.78
C VAL A 874 -6.19 -8.79 52.12
N PRO A 875 -5.14 -9.23 52.85
CA PRO A 875 -5.30 -9.79 54.19
C PRO A 875 -6.15 -8.89 55.09
N ASN A 876 -7.15 -9.48 55.75
CA ASN A 876 -8.14 -8.83 56.63
C ASN A 876 -9.25 -8.01 55.95
N GLU A 877 -9.33 -7.94 54.62
CA GLU A 877 -10.52 -7.39 53.93
C GLU A 877 -11.68 -8.41 53.86
N ARG A 878 -12.91 -7.95 54.10
CA ARG A 878 -14.13 -8.79 54.02
C ARG A 878 -14.65 -9.02 52.60
N TYR A 879 -14.24 -8.20 51.63
CA TYR A 879 -14.78 -8.20 50.26
C TYR A 879 -13.71 -8.57 49.23
N TYR A 880 -14.12 -9.26 48.17
CA TYR A 880 -13.24 -9.68 47.07
C TYR A 880 -13.47 -8.79 45.84
N ARG A 881 -12.43 -8.64 45.03
CA ARG A 881 -12.49 -7.99 43.72
C ARG A 881 -12.32 -9.04 42.63
N GLU A 882 -13.09 -8.94 41.57
CA GLU A 882 -13.10 -9.92 40.48
C GLU A 882 -12.19 -9.45 39.32
N ILE A 883 -11.33 -10.34 38.85
CA ILE A 883 -10.50 -10.18 37.65
C ILE A 883 -10.84 -11.28 36.64
N PRO A 884 -10.80 -11.01 35.33
CA PRO A 884 -11.07 -12.03 34.31
C PRO A 884 -10.03 -13.17 34.35
N PHE A 885 -10.51 -14.39 34.14
CA PHE A 885 -9.71 -15.61 34.03
C PHE A 885 -9.61 -16.00 32.56
N GLY A 886 -8.41 -16.34 32.06
CA GLY A 886 -8.27 -16.80 30.67
C GLY A 886 -6.93 -16.54 29.98
N CYS A 887 -6.07 -15.67 30.51
CA CYS A 887 -4.71 -15.45 29.96
C CYS A 887 -3.79 -15.11 31.14
N GLN A 888 -3.03 -16.06 31.68
CA GLN A 888 -2.26 -15.80 32.90
C GLN A 888 -0.83 -16.34 32.82
N THR A 889 0.05 -15.50 32.29
CA THR A 889 1.39 -15.37 32.87
C THR A 889 1.30 -14.70 34.24
N TYR A 890 2.27 -14.94 35.12
CA TYR A 890 2.35 -14.32 36.45
C TYR A 890 2.38 -12.78 36.36
N LEU A 891 2.99 -12.24 35.31
CA LEU A 891 3.08 -10.80 35.07
C LEU A 891 1.71 -10.20 34.74
N GLU A 892 0.95 -10.79 33.82
CA GLU A 892 -0.40 -10.34 33.46
C GLU A 892 -1.35 -10.42 34.67
N LEU A 893 -1.26 -11.51 35.44
CA LEU A 893 -2.02 -11.65 36.69
C LEU A 893 -1.70 -10.50 37.66
N ARG A 894 -0.42 -10.16 37.81
CA ARG A 894 0.04 -9.07 38.67
C ARG A 894 -0.40 -7.70 38.18
N GLU A 895 -0.40 -7.46 36.87
CA GLU A 895 -0.87 -6.22 36.25
C GLU A 895 -2.38 -6.03 36.42
N GLN A 896 -3.18 -7.08 36.17
CA GLN A 896 -4.62 -7.01 36.36
C GLN A 896 -5.02 -6.78 37.82
N ILE A 897 -4.31 -7.42 38.74
CA ILE A 897 -4.44 -7.13 40.17
C ILE A 897 -4.10 -5.67 40.45
N ALA A 898 -2.97 -5.17 39.94
CA ALA A 898 -2.57 -3.77 40.12
C ALA A 898 -3.64 -2.79 39.61
N ILE A 899 -4.19 -3.03 38.42
CA ILE A 899 -5.25 -2.22 37.81
C ILE A 899 -6.50 -2.21 38.72
N LYS A 900 -6.96 -3.36 39.22
CA LYS A 900 -8.12 -3.43 40.12
C LYS A 900 -7.88 -2.84 41.50
N PHE A 901 -6.63 -2.81 41.96
CA PHE A 901 -6.25 -2.17 43.22
C PHE A 901 -5.78 -0.74 43.07
N LYS A 902 -5.75 -0.19 41.84
CA LYS A 902 -5.25 1.16 41.50
C LYS A 902 -3.83 1.40 42.01
N VAL A 903 -3.00 0.38 41.96
CA VAL A 903 -1.58 0.40 42.37
C VAL A 903 -0.70 0.04 41.19
N LYS A 904 0.59 0.38 41.24
CA LYS A 904 1.54 -0.09 40.23
C LYS A 904 1.78 -1.60 40.40
N PRO A 905 2.06 -2.38 39.33
CA PRO A 905 2.33 -3.81 39.43
C PRO A 905 3.41 -4.16 40.46
N VAL A 906 4.44 -3.32 40.56
CA VAL A 906 5.55 -3.45 41.53
C VAL A 906 5.09 -3.41 42.99
N GLN A 907 3.97 -2.76 43.30
CA GLN A 907 3.41 -2.66 44.65
C GLN A 907 2.66 -3.94 45.08
N VAL A 908 2.34 -4.85 44.15
CA VAL A 908 1.85 -6.20 44.49
C VAL A 908 3.06 -7.06 44.82
N LEU A 909 3.33 -7.31 46.10
CA LEU A 909 4.56 -7.98 46.55
C LEU A 909 4.49 -9.50 46.43
N GLN A 910 3.40 -10.10 46.90
CA GLN A 910 3.19 -11.55 46.91
C GLN A 910 1.72 -11.87 46.68
N ILE A 911 1.46 -12.95 45.96
CA ILE A 911 0.12 -13.47 45.65
C ILE A 911 0.04 -14.88 46.23
N PHE A 912 -0.97 -15.14 47.06
CA PHE A 912 -1.23 -16.44 47.67
C PHE A 912 -2.56 -16.98 47.18
N LYS A 913 -2.63 -18.25 46.79
CA LYS A 913 -3.88 -18.98 46.65
C LYS A 913 -4.27 -19.53 48.03
N VAL A 914 -5.47 -19.22 48.50
CA VAL A 914 -5.95 -19.68 49.80
C VAL A 914 -6.19 -21.21 49.78
N PRO A 915 -5.75 -21.98 50.80
CA PRO A 915 -5.01 -21.57 51.99
C PRO A 915 -3.48 -21.69 51.74
N ASP A 916 -2.78 -20.54 51.75
CA ASP A 916 -1.32 -20.40 51.88
C ASP A 916 -0.41 -21.01 50.79
N THR A 917 -0.87 -21.15 49.55
CA THR A 917 0.03 -21.52 48.43
C THR A 917 0.57 -20.27 47.74
N LEU A 918 1.87 -19.99 47.86
CA LEU A 918 2.51 -18.86 47.17
C LEU A 918 2.50 -19.10 45.65
N ILE A 919 2.12 -18.08 44.89
CA ILE A 919 2.22 -18.04 43.43
C ILE A 919 3.43 -17.17 43.11
N ALA A 920 4.47 -17.76 42.52
CA ALA A 920 5.73 -17.07 42.28
C ALA A 920 6.16 -17.03 40.80
N ASP A 921 5.62 -17.92 39.96
CA ASP A 921 6.00 -18.05 38.56
C ASP A 921 4.81 -18.40 37.63
N ASP A 922 5.10 -18.48 36.32
CA ASP A 922 4.10 -18.78 35.30
C ASP A 922 3.54 -20.22 35.44
N GLU A 923 4.30 -21.17 35.99
CA GLU A 923 3.80 -22.53 36.23
C GLU A 923 2.75 -22.55 37.35
N ASP A 924 2.97 -21.79 38.42
CA ASP A 924 2.01 -21.63 39.51
C ASP A 924 0.76 -20.86 39.08
N ALA A 925 0.91 -19.86 38.21
CA ALA A 925 -0.19 -19.08 37.65
C ALA A 925 -1.11 -19.94 36.76
N VAL A 926 -0.55 -20.84 35.95
CA VAL A 926 -1.30 -21.79 35.11
C VAL A 926 -2.07 -22.83 35.95
N ARG A 927 -1.61 -23.14 37.17
CA ARG A 927 -2.28 -24.07 38.10
C ARG A 927 -3.45 -23.43 38.87
N ILE A 928 -3.75 -22.16 38.64
CA ILE A 928 -4.89 -21.48 39.24
C ILE A 928 -6.18 -22.00 38.60
N GLN A 929 -7.12 -22.43 39.42
CA GLN A 929 -8.42 -22.88 38.94
C GLN A 929 -9.40 -21.69 38.78
N PRO A 930 -10.35 -21.79 37.85
CA PRO A 930 -11.54 -20.93 37.79
C PRO A 930 -12.11 -20.61 39.17
N ASN A 931 -12.44 -19.35 39.46
CA ASN A 931 -13.04 -18.89 40.73
C ASN A 931 -12.18 -19.07 42.00
N ALA A 932 -10.87 -19.35 41.86
CA ALA A 932 -9.98 -19.40 43.02
C ALA A 932 -9.89 -18.05 43.75
N VAL A 933 -9.70 -18.13 45.07
CA VAL A 933 -9.50 -16.96 45.94
C VAL A 933 -8.00 -16.71 46.13
N LEU A 934 -7.56 -15.53 45.74
CA LEU A 934 -6.20 -15.03 45.88
C LEU A 934 -6.13 -13.97 46.99
N GLU A 935 -5.14 -14.12 47.87
CA GLU A 935 -4.75 -13.14 48.87
C GLU A 935 -3.47 -12.43 48.42
N ILE A 936 -3.47 -11.10 48.43
CA ILE A 936 -2.34 -10.30 47.94
C ILE A 936 -1.73 -9.43 49.05
N LEU A 937 -0.40 -9.42 49.14
CA LEU A 937 0.33 -8.45 49.95
C LEU A 937 0.66 -7.23 49.11
N LEU A 938 0.11 -6.07 49.48
CA LEU A 938 0.41 -4.79 48.84
C LEU A 938 1.45 -4.02 49.66
N LYS A 939 2.40 -3.37 48.97
CA LYS A 939 3.31 -2.38 49.56
C LYS A 939 2.55 -1.06 49.70
N SER A 940 2.38 -0.57 50.93
CA SER A 940 1.79 0.74 51.23
C SER A 940 2.52 1.88 50.55
#